data_AF-A0A2T6NTW5-F1
#
_entry.id   AF-A0A2T6NTW5-F1
#
_cell.length_a   1.000
_cell.length_b   1.000
_cell.length_c   1.000
_cell.angle_alpha   90.00
_cell.angle_beta   90.00
_cell.angle_gamma   90.00
#
_symmetry.space_group_name_H-M   'P 1'
#
loop_
_entity.id
_entity.type
_entity.pdbx_description
1 polymer ?
#
loop_
_entity_poly.entity_id
_entity_poly.type
_entity_poly.pdbx_seq_one_letter_code
_entity_poly.pdbx_strand_id
1 'polypeptide(L)'
;MHPYYPAPWRGIEGNFETLPKAFDSKHQKPNNSARILIADDEPRARASLKEILRFTGYETTLAENGSEAIELLNSRNFDLILLDLNMPDLHGHKVMEHIDNFSLNCDIIVISGETTFDHATMALRNGAQDFLRKPYSPDELLRSVSNALERRQLKAENHSIQLRLEESESLHKFIVNNSPDMIYLLDQEGRFAFINERVKSLLGYSQGEVIGEHFSKFIHTDDMERAQFTFNERRAGERATRSTELKLCSKRNGGTRFFESRAVPIELSSIGIYTTNGDKTKSFIGTYGVARDITERKQAEELIKYQLYHDLLTNLPNRSLFRDRLNMAMAQSKRSGKKLAVMYLDMDRFKIINDSLGHFVGDELLKLVGQRLRSELREADTLARVGGDEFNLLVPEINDIQDARNLAEKILRLTCEPFIIKNEEIFISFSIGISIYPSDGDTKDMLIKNADIAMYKVKNAGKNGYAFYSEKMKTHFSQSLDIENGLRKAISTNELCLYYQPQFDINSGSIKGVEALVRWQHPEKGTIQPSEFISVAEESGLIIPLGEWVLRKACMDIKRWMKEESITLSLSVNISMQQLEMDQFVSKALKIIKRHELPKDSLELEITEHAIMQDMDKAIDALTRFSHKGIRIAIDDFGTGYSSLGYLQHLPINTLKIDRSFVQSIKTSEDNSIIDAIITMAKGLGLNLIAEGVENQTQIEHLSKAGCGLAQGFFFSHPVPENELLEFIKDLRNVDNNEKPESSIAGDSDSPSI
;
A
#
# COMPACT_ATOMS: atom_id res chain seq x y z
N MET A 1 18.44 -18.71 -2.17
CA MET A 1 18.16 -18.59 -3.62
C MET A 1 16.91 -17.73 -3.76
N HIS A 2 17.09 -16.46 -4.10
CA HIS A 2 16.01 -15.50 -4.29
C HIS A 2 16.29 -14.79 -5.63
N PRO A 3 15.42 -14.91 -6.65
CA PRO A 3 15.52 -14.10 -7.86
C PRO A 3 14.60 -12.88 -7.71
N TYR A 4 15.08 -11.69 -8.06
CA TYR A 4 14.35 -10.53 -8.59
C TYR A 4 15.24 -9.28 -8.45
N TYR A 5 16.01 -8.99 -9.50
CA TYR A 5 16.66 -7.70 -9.71
C TYR A 5 15.84 -6.94 -10.77
N PRO A 6 15.44 -5.67 -10.53
CA PRO A 6 15.01 -4.78 -11.60
C PRO A 6 16.22 -4.13 -12.29
N ALA A 7 16.07 -3.91 -13.59
CA ALA A 7 17.08 -3.46 -14.54
C ALA A 7 17.71 -2.08 -14.22
N PRO A 8 18.98 -1.84 -14.63
CA PRO A 8 19.59 -0.54 -14.54
C PRO A 8 19.12 0.40 -15.66
N TRP A 9 19.00 1.67 -15.26
CA TRP A 9 18.53 2.82 -16.01
C TRP A 9 19.35 3.09 -17.28
N ARG A 10 18.64 3.29 -18.40
CA ARG A 10 19.15 3.94 -19.61
C ARG A 10 18.95 5.45 -19.48
N GLY A 11 20.00 6.21 -19.83
CA GLY A 11 19.89 7.63 -20.17
C GLY A 11 20.68 8.54 -19.24
N ILE A 12 21.93 8.80 -19.62
CA ILE A 12 22.51 10.13 -19.89
C ILE A 12 23.88 9.83 -20.52
N GLU A 13 23.96 9.97 -21.85
CA GLU A 13 25.23 10.04 -22.58
C GLU A 13 25.89 11.37 -22.23
N GLY A 14 26.90 11.33 -21.36
CA GLY A 14 27.81 12.44 -21.09
C GLY A 14 29.23 11.97 -21.36
N ASN A 15 29.92 12.66 -22.27
CA ASN A 15 31.28 12.39 -22.74
C ASN A 15 32.27 12.02 -21.62
N PHE A 16 32.65 10.75 -21.55
CA PHE A 16 33.77 10.22 -20.76
C PHE A 16 35.09 10.22 -21.58
N GLU A 17 35.45 11.35 -22.21
CA GLU A 17 36.68 11.44 -23.01
C GLU A 17 37.79 12.31 -22.41
N THR A 18 37.63 12.84 -21.19
CA THR A 18 38.67 13.70 -20.57
C THR A 18 39.03 13.25 -19.15
N LEU A 19 39.65 12.06 -19.05
CA LEU A 19 40.47 11.69 -17.89
C LEU A 19 41.94 11.71 -18.32
N PRO A 20 42.85 12.49 -17.68
CA PRO A 20 44.27 12.44 -18.01
C PRO A 20 44.83 11.08 -17.62
N LYS A 21 45.27 10.29 -18.61
CA LYS A 21 46.12 9.12 -18.39
C LYS A 21 47.49 9.60 -17.88
N ALA A 22 47.67 9.65 -16.57
CA ALA A 22 48.96 9.99 -15.98
C ALA A 22 49.32 9.03 -14.83
N PHE A 23 49.59 7.77 -15.17
CA PHE A 23 50.38 6.86 -14.33
C PHE A 23 51.09 5.83 -15.21
N ASP A 24 52.12 6.28 -15.93
CA ASP A 24 53.27 5.42 -16.23
C ASP A 24 54.48 6.28 -16.59
N SER A 25 55.50 6.31 -15.74
CA SER A 25 56.84 6.72 -16.15
C SER A 25 57.88 6.01 -15.27
N LYS A 26 58.23 4.79 -15.69
CA LYS A 26 59.48 4.13 -15.30
C LYS A 26 60.67 5.02 -15.64
N HIS A 27 61.63 5.05 -14.71
CA HIS A 27 62.95 5.67 -14.84
C HIS A 27 63.59 5.44 -16.23
N GLN A 28 63.78 6.52 -16.99
CA GLN A 28 64.80 6.58 -18.05
C GLN A 28 65.87 7.59 -17.61
N LYS A 29 67.13 7.14 -17.61
CA LYS A 29 68.33 7.98 -17.41
C LYS A 29 68.37 9.08 -18.49
N PRO A 30 68.94 10.27 -18.20
CA PRO A 30 69.05 11.34 -19.19
C PRO A 30 69.91 10.88 -20.37
N ASN A 31 69.28 10.82 -21.54
CA ASN A 31 69.95 10.61 -22.83
C ASN A 31 70.63 11.93 -23.19
N ASN A 32 71.96 11.99 -23.23
CA ASN A 32 72.71 13.22 -23.51
C ASN A 32 72.73 13.52 -25.02
N SER A 33 71.56 13.60 -25.65
CA SER A 33 71.35 13.78 -27.10
C SER A 33 70.97 15.21 -27.45
N ALA A 34 71.64 16.21 -26.87
CA ALA A 34 71.41 17.60 -27.23
C ALA A 34 71.88 17.84 -28.68
N ARG A 35 71.09 18.59 -29.45
CA ARG A 35 71.43 18.97 -30.83
C ARG A 35 72.13 20.32 -30.84
N ILE A 36 73.39 20.34 -31.26
CA ILE A 36 74.23 21.53 -31.28
C ILE A 36 74.51 21.94 -32.73
N LEU A 37 74.17 23.18 -33.08
CA LEU A 37 74.55 23.78 -34.36
C LEU A 37 75.89 24.52 -34.20
N ILE A 38 76.83 24.33 -35.13
CA ILE A 38 78.12 25.01 -35.13
C ILE A 38 78.21 25.85 -36.41
N ALA A 39 78.23 27.17 -36.27
CA ALA A 39 78.30 28.13 -37.37
C ALA A 39 79.60 28.93 -37.28
N ASP A 40 80.54 28.66 -38.19
CA ASP A 40 81.86 29.28 -38.23
C ASP A 40 82.41 29.20 -39.67
N ASP A 41 82.97 30.28 -40.21
CA ASP A 41 83.41 30.33 -41.60
C ASP A 41 84.74 29.60 -41.84
N GLU A 42 85.55 29.42 -40.80
CA GLU A 42 86.85 28.77 -40.88
C GLU A 42 86.70 27.23 -40.84
N PRO A 43 87.04 26.50 -41.92
CA PRO A 43 86.86 25.03 -41.97
C PRO A 43 87.63 24.28 -40.88
N ARG A 44 88.80 24.81 -40.48
CA ARG A 44 89.62 24.24 -39.41
C ARG A 44 88.98 24.42 -38.03
N ALA A 45 88.37 25.59 -37.77
CA ALA A 45 87.68 25.86 -36.51
C ALA A 45 86.43 24.99 -36.36
N ARG A 46 85.60 24.88 -37.40
CA ARG A 46 84.43 23.97 -37.43
C ARG A 46 84.80 22.51 -37.18
N ALA A 47 85.84 22.02 -37.85
CA ALA A 47 86.31 20.65 -37.67
C ALA A 47 86.82 20.41 -36.24
N SER A 48 87.52 21.40 -35.65
CA SER A 48 88.00 21.33 -34.28
C SER A 48 86.85 21.32 -33.25
N LEU A 49 85.88 22.23 -33.38
CA LEU A 49 84.70 22.28 -32.50
C LEU A 49 83.89 20.98 -32.55
N LYS A 50 83.68 20.46 -33.76
CA LYS A 50 83.02 19.16 -33.97
C LYS A 50 83.76 18.03 -33.28
N GLU A 51 85.08 17.95 -33.41
CA GLU A 51 85.86 16.86 -32.84
C GLU A 51 85.92 16.95 -31.30
N ILE A 52 85.98 18.15 -30.73
CA ILE A 52 85.92 18.34 -29.27
C ILE A 52 84.56 17.88 -28.71
N LEU A 53 83.45 18.23 -29.38
CA LEU A 53 82.09 17.85 -28.97
C LEU A 53 81.73 16.40 -29.30
N ARG A 54 82.47 15.74 -30.20
CA ARG A 54 82.21 14.34 -30.60
C ARG A 54 82.30 13.38 -29.41
N PHE A 55 83.23 13.64 -28.49
CA PHE A 55 83.47 12.76 -27.34
C PHE A 55 82.44 12.91 -26.19
N THR A 56 81.55 13.91 -26.26
CA THR A 56 80.51 14.15 -25.22
C THR A 56 79.13 13.58 -25.57
N GLY A 57 78.97 13.01 -26.76
CA GLY A 57 77.71 12.38 -27.21
C GLY A 57 76.67 13.34 -27.81
N TYR A 58 77.00 14.63 -27.96
CA TYR A 58 76.09 15.62 -28.57
C TYR A 58 76.00 15.44 -30.08
N GLU A 59 74.80 15.66 -30.64
CA GLU A 59 74.56 15.60 -32.09
C GLU A 59 74.93 16.97 -32.70
N THR A 60 76.03 17.02 -33.45
CA THR A 60 76.54 18.29 -34.02
C THR A 60 76.19 18.42 -35.50
N THR A 61 75.59 19.56 -35.87
CA THR A 61 75.38 19.97 -37.27
C THR A 61 76.27 21.17 -37.59
N LEU A 62 76.85 21.22 -38.78
CA LEU A 62 77.76 22.30 -39.20
C LEU A 62 77.06 23.24 -40.17
N ALA A 63 77.32 24.54 -40.06
CA ALA A 63 76.97 25.58 -41.02
C ALA A 63 78.25 26.33 -41.41
N GLU A 64 78.46 26.56 -42.70
CA GLU A 64 79.66 27.22 -43.25
C GLU A 64 79.59 28.75 -43.17
N ASN A 65 78.40 29.29 -42.98
CA ASN A 65 78.12 30.71 -43.08
C ASN A 65 76.81 31.06 -42.35
N GLY A 66 76.51 32.34 -42.17
CA GLY A 66 75.36 32.78 -41.37
C GLY A 66 74.01 32.50 -42.02
N SER A 67 73.93 32.51 -43.36
CA SER A 67 72.71 32.20 -44.10
C SER A 67 72.31 30.73 -43.95
N GLU A 68 73.29 29.81 -44.06
CA GLU A 68 73.08 28.38 -43.85
C GLU A 68 72.69 28.09 -42.39
N ALA A 69 73.28 28.79 -41.42
CA ALA A 69 72.89 28.66 -40.02
C ALA A 69 71.41 29.00 -39.79
N ILE A 70 70.91 30.07 -40.42
CA ILE A 70 69.49 30.45 -40.37
C ILE A 70 68.60 29.42 -41.08
N GLU A 71 68.98 28.93 -42.27
CA GLU A 71 68.24 27.87 -42.97
C GLU A 71 68.13 26.59 -42.12
N LEU A 72 69.21 26.21 -41.44
CA LEU A 72 69.22 25.07 -40.54
C LEU A 72 68.35 25.30 -39.29
N LEU A 73 68.43 26.47 -38.66
CA LEU A 73 67.58 26.83 -37.51
C LEU A 73 66.08 26.86 -37.86
N ASN A 74 65.74 27.20 -39.10
CA ASN A 74 64.35 27.20 -39.57
C ASN A 74 63.85 25.79 -39.94
N SER A 75 64.75 24.90 -40.38
CA SER A 75 64.38 23.55 -40.84
C SER A 75 64.49 22.48 -39.76
N ARG A 76 65.27 22.71 -38.69
CA ARG A 76 65.51 21.77 -37.61
C ARG A 76 65.61 22.47 -36.26
N ASN A 77 65.19 21.76 -35.21
CA ASN A 77 65.35 22.24 -33.83
C ASN A 77 66.75 21.92 -33.29
N PHE A 78 67.40 22.93 -32.75
CA PHE A 78 68.69 22.84 -32.05
C PHE A 78 68.52 23.34 -30.62
N ASP A 79 69.14 22.65 -29.67
CA ASP A 79 69.14 23.04 -28.25
C ASP A 79 70.12 24.18 -27.99
N LEU A 80 71.22 24.22 -28.74
CA LEU A 80 72.32 25.15 -28.58
C LEU A 80 72.97 25.47 -29.94
N ILE A 81 73.37 26.72 -30.16
CA ILE A 81 74.22 27.12 -31.27
C ILE A 81 75.55 27.67 -30.76
N LEU A 82 76.66 27.17 -31.32
CA LEU A 82 77.98 27.76 -31.24
C LEU A 82 78.16 28.67 -32.45
N LEU A 83 78.23 29.97 -32.23
CA LEU A 83 78.10 30.97 -33.27
C LEU A 83 79.33 31.88 -33.35
N ASP A 84 80.02 31.88 -34.50
CA ASP A 84 80.99 32.94 -34.82
C ASP A 84 80.27 34.24 -35.19
N LEU A 85 80.80 35.38 -34.76
CA LEU A 85 80.28 36.70 -35.12
C LEU A 85 80.77 37.18 -36.49
N ASN A 86 81.95 36.74 -36.93
CA ASN A 86 82.62 37.26 -38.11
C ASN A 86 82.60 36.24 -39.26
N MET A 87 81.41 36.03 -39.84
CA MET A 87 81.21 35.20 -41.04
C MET A 87 81.05 36.10 -42.30
N PRO A 88 81.52 35.66 -43.49
CA PRO A 88 81.71 36.52 -44.67
C PRO A 88 80.41 36.92 -45.39
N ASP A 89 79.32 36.17 -45.22
CA ASP A 89 78.03 36.43 -45.86
C ASP A 89 77.08 37.26 -44.97
N LEU A 90 76.98 36.87 -43.70
CA LEU A 90 76.04 37.40 -42.73
C LEU A 90 76.69 37.38 -41.34
N HIS A 91 76.85 38.55 -40.74
CA HIS A 91 77.40 38.67 -39.39
C HIS A 91 76.55 37.90 -38.35
N GLY A 92 77.20 37.24 -37.38
CA GLY A 92 76.53 36.40 -36.39
C GLY A 92 75.45 37.13 -35.57
N HIS A 93 75.56 38.46 -35.39
CA HIS A 93 74.50 39.25 -34.75
C HIS A 93 73.15 39.15 -35.48
N LYS A 94 73.13 39.01 -36.81
CA LYS A 94 71.90 38.81 -37.58
C LYS A 94 71.28 37.43 -37.36
N VAL A 95 72.11 36.41 -37.09
CA VAL A 95 71.63 35.07 -36.69
C VAL A 95 71.01 35.12 -35.30
N MET A 96 71.61 35.84 -34.35
CA MET A 96 71.04 36.05 -33.01
C MET A 96 69.71 36.82 -33.08
N GLU A 97 69.66 37.90 -33.87
CA GLU A 97 68.44 38.67 -34.11
C GLU A 97 67.33 37.79 -34.72
N HIS A 98 67.69 36.87 -35.62
CA HIS A 98 66.74 35.89 -36.18
C HIS A 98 66.20 34.92 -35.12
N ILE A 99 67.07 34.37 -34.25
CA ILE A 99 66.64 33.48 -33.16
C ILE A 99 65.66 34.20 -32.23
N ASP A 100 65.93 35.46 -31.86
CA ASP A 100 65.07 36.24 -30.98
C ASP A 100 63.74 36.65 -31.67
N ASN A 101 63.81 37.19 -32.89
CA ASN A 101 62.64 37.62 -33.67
C ASN A 101 61.65 36.49 -33.95
N PHE A 102 62.14 35.27 -34.19
CA PHE A 102 61.32 34.09 -34.40
C PHE A 102 61.09 33.28 -33.11
N SER A 103 61.60 33.78 -31.97
CA SER A 103 61.50 33.14 -30.64
C SER A 103 61.88 31.66 -30.67
N LEU A 104 62.93 31.34 -31.42
CA LEU A 104 63.42 29.97 -31.54
C LEU A 104 64.00 29.54 -30.19
N ASN A 105 63.55 28.37 -29.70
CA ASN A 105 63.99 27.83 -28.42
C ASN A 105 65.40 27.20 -28.55
N CYS A 106 66.40 28.01 -28.85
CA CYS A 106 67.80 27.63 -29.05
C CYS A 106 68.70 28.54 -28.22
N ASP A 107 69.51 27.97 -27.32
CA ASP A 107 70.47 28.74 -26.55
C ASP A 107 71.69 29.12 -27.40
N ILE A 108 72.32 30.27 -27.14
CA ILE A 108 73.41 30.79 -27.99
C ILE A 108 74.70 30.88 -27.19
N ILE A 109 75.80 30.31 -27.67
CA ILE A 109 77.15 30.58 -27.20
C ILE A 109 77.93 31.23 -28.34
N VAL A 110 78.48 32.41 -28.07
CA VAL A 110 79.21 33.17 -29.08
C VAL A 110 80.71 32.83 -29.02
N ILE A 111 81.34 32.63 -30.17
CA ILE A 111 82.77 32.37 -30.29
C ILE A 111 83.42 33.49 -31.12
N SER A 112 84.40 34.23 -30.59
CA SER A 112 85.05 35.31 -31.35
C SER A 112 86.55 35.46 -31.05
N GLY A 113 87.31 35.92 -32.04
CA GLY A 113 88.74 36.25 -31.91
C GLY A 113 89.02 37.69 -31.46
N GLU A 114 88.01 38.56 -31.40
CA GLU A 114 88.18 39.94 -30.95
C GLU A 114 88.40 40.04 -29.44
N THR A 115 89.34 40.90 -29.05
CA THR A 115 89.87 40.96 -27.69
C THR A 115 89.29 42.11 -26.85
N THR A 116 88.37 42.89 -27.41
CA THR A 116 87.74 44.04 -26.75
C THR A 116 86.56 43.60 -25.87
N PHE A 117 86.55 44.08 -24.62
CA PHE A 117 85.52 43.80 -23.62
C PHE A 117 84.09 44.17 -24.07
N ASP A 118 83.97 45.19 -24.93
CA ASP A 118 82.70 45.69 -25.43
C ASP A 118 81.93 44.66 -26.27
N HIS A 119 82.64 43.80 -27.02
CA HIS A 119 82.03 42.79 -27.89
C HIS A 119 81.44 41.61 -27.10
N ALA A 120 82.12 41.15 -26.04
CA ALA A 120 81.59 40.11 -25.15
C ALA A 120 80.35 40.60 -24.39
N THR A 121 80.37 41.86 -23.93
CA THR A 121 79.22 42.48 -23.25
C THR A 121 78.02 42.63 -24.18
N MET A 122 78.27 43.01 -25.45
CA MET A 122 77.22 43.13 -26.47
C MET A 122 76.59 41.76 -26.79
N ALA A 123 77.39 40.70 -26.92
CA ALA A 123 76.89 39.35 -27.16
C ALA A 123 75.94 38.85 -26.06
N LEU A 124 76.31 39.01 -24.78
CA LEU A 124 75.46 38.59 -23.66
C LEU A 124 74.17 39.43 -23.57
N ARG A 125 74.24 40.74 -23.85
CA ARG A 125 73.05 41.61 -23.89
C ARG A 125 72.08 41.23 -25.00
N ASN A 126 72.59 40.71 -26.11
CA ASN A 126 71.80 40.28 -27.25
C ASN A 126 71.33 38.81 -27.15
N GLY A 127 71.37 38.21 -25.96
CA GLY A 127 70.78 36.90 -25.69
C GLY A 127 71.74 35.71 -25.73
N ALA A 128 73.05 35.92 -25.85
CA ALA A 128 74.02 34.84 -25.67
C ALA A 128 74.07 34.37 -24.20
N GLN A 129 74.05 33.06 -23.99
CA GLN A 129 74.22 32.44 -22.68
C GLN A 129 75.66 32.52 -22.18
N ASP A 130 76.63 32.51 -23.09
CA ASP A 130 78.05 32.59 -22.77
C ASP A 130 78.86 33.08 -23.99
N PHE A 131 80.12 33.47 -23.74
CA PHE A 131 81.05 33.98 -24.74
C PHE A 131 82.43 33.28 -24.61
N LEU A 132 82.94 32.74 -25.72
CA LEU A 132 84.22 32.04 -25.82
C LEU A 132 85.19 32.80 -26.72
N ARG A 133 86.44 32.96 -26.26
CA ARG A 133 87.50 33.70 -26.97
C ARG A 133 88.41 32.75 -27.75
N LYS A 134 88.74 33.06 -29.01
CA LYS A 134 89.75 32.34 -29.81
C LYS A 134 91.19 32.80 -29.45
N PRO A 135 92.17 31.90 -29.28
CA PRO A 135 92.04 30.44 -29.20
C PRO A 135 91.46 29.99 -27.84
N TYR A 136 90.51 29.05 -27.86
CA TYR A 136 89.86 28.49 -26.66
C TYR A 136 90.47 27.13 -26.29
N SER A 137 90.44 26.78 -25.00
CA SER A 137 90.78 25.42 -24.56
C SER A 137 89.57 24.47 -24.68
N PRO A 138 89.78 23.16 -24.93
CA PRO A 138 88.70 22.18 -24.95
C PRO A 138 87.84 22.19 -23.67
N ASP A 139 88.47 22.35 -22.50
CA ASP A 139 87.77 22.35 -21.21
C ASP A 139 86.83 23.56 -21.04
N GLU A 140 87.22 24.74 -21.54
CA GLU A 140 86.37 25.94 -21.49
C GLU A 140 85.14 25.81 -22.38
N LEU A 141 85.30 25.28 -23.59
CA LEU A 141 84.19 25.01 -24.51
C LEU A 141 83.20 24.02 -23.89
N LEU A 142 83.70 22.89 -23.39
CA LEU A 142 82.84 21.85 -22.81
C LEU A 142 82.10 22.35 -21.57
N ARG A 143 82.76 23.14 -20.72
CA ARG A 143 82.13 23.76 -19.54
C ARG A 143 81.02 24.73 -19.95
N SER A 144 81.26 25.58 -20.95
CA SER A 144 80.29 26.56 -21.45
C SER A 144 79.05 25.87 -22.02
N VAL A 145 79.24 24.86 -22.87
CA VAL A 145 78.17 24.04 -23.44
C VAL A 145 77.38 23.29 -22.35
N SER A 146 78.06 22.64 -21.41
CA SER A 146 77.41 21.89 -20.33
C SER A 146 76.56 22.80 -19.44
N ASN A 147 77.08 23.97 -19.07
CA ASN A 147 76.36 24.93 -18.24
C ASN A 147 75.11 25.47 -18.92
N ALA A 148 75.18 25.76 -20.22
CA ALA A 148 74.03 26.23 -21.00
C ALA A 148 72.91 25.17 -21.03
N LEU A 149 73.26 23.92 -21.34
CA LEU A 149 72.31 22.81 -21.41
C LEU A 149 71.71 22.43 -20.05
N GLU A 150 72.52 22.43 -18.97
CA GLU A 150 72.02 22.15 -17.61
C GLU A 150 71.01 23.20 -17.14
N ARG A 151 71.29 24.49 -17.38
CA ARG A 151 70.36 25.58 -17.05
C ARG A 151 69.04 25.46 -17.79
N ARG A 152 69.08 25.06 -19.06
CA ARG A 152 67.89 24.80 -19.88
C ARG A 152 67.03 23.68 -19.28
N GLN A 153 67.67 22.57 -18.89
CA GLN A 153 66.98 21.42 -18.30
C GLN A 153 66.30 21.79 -16.96
N LEU A 154 67.01 22.49 -16.08
CA LEU A 154 66.46 22.92 -14.78
C LEU A 154 65.25 23.86 -14.93
N LYS A 155 65.26 24.77 -15.91
CA LYS A 155 64.12 25.64 -16.21
C LYS A 155 62.88 24.84 -16.65
N ALA A 156 63.08 23.86 -17.54
CA ALA A 156 61.99 23.01 -18.01
C ALA A 156 61.39 22.16 -16.89
N GLU A 157 62.23 21.58 -16.02
CA GLU A 157 61.78 20.76 -14.88
C GLU A 157 60.98 21.58 -13.86
N ASN A 158 61.48 22.75 -13.45
CA ASN A 158 60.77 23.65 -12.53
C ASN A 158 59.39 24.06 -13.06
N HIS A 159 59.30 24.39 -14.35
CA HIS A 159 58.02 24.75 -14.95
C HIS A 159 57.03 23.58 -14.92
N SER A 160 57.50 22.36 -15.19
CA SER A 160 56.65 21.15 -15.13
C SER A 160 56.14 20.84 -13.72
N ILE A 161 56.98 21.04 -12.69
CA ILE A 161 56.60 20.85 -11.29
C ILE A 161 55.55 21.86 -10.88
N GLN A 162 55.71 23.12 -11.29
CA GLN A 162 54.75 24.17 -10.99
C GLN A 162 53.36 23.87 -11.59
N LEU A 163 53.31 23.48 -12.87
CA LEU A 163 52.05 23.10 -13.52
C LEU A 163 51.36 21.93 -12.81
N ARG A 164 52.11 20.91 -12.41
CA ARG A 164 51.56 19.77 -11.67
C ARG A 164 51.01 20.17 -10.30
N LEU A 165 51.66 21.11 -9.62
CA LEU A 165 51.18 21.63 -8.34
C LEU A 165 49.87 22.41 -8.52
N GLU A 166 49.81 23.30 -9.52
CA GLU A 166 48.61 24.08 -9.84
C GLU A 166 47.42 23.19 -10.23
N GLU A 167 47.65 22.14 -11.02
CA GLU A 167 46.62 21.15 -11.37
C GLU A 167 46.13 20.38 -10.14
N SER A 168 47.05 19.92 -9.28
CA SER A 168 46.71 19.19 -8.06
C SER A 168 45.91 20.06 -7.09
N GLU A 169 46.30 21.32 -6.88
CA GLU A 169 45.59 22.25 -6.02
C GLU A 169 44.17 22.54 -6.55
N SER A 170 44.05 22.73 -7.86
CA SER A 170 42.77 22.98 -8.52
C SER A 170 41.82 21.78 -8.39
N LEU A 171 42.32 20.56 -8.60
CA LEU A 171 41.55 19.34 -8.43
C LEU A 171 41.10 19.15 -6.98
N HIS A 172 41.97 19.40 -6.01
CA HIS A 172 41.62 19.31 -4.58
C HIS A 172 40.51 20.29 -4.20
N LYS A 173 40.61 21.57 -4.62
CA LYS A 173 39.56 22.57 -4.41
C LYS A 173 38.24 22.15 -5.05
N PHE A 174 38.28 21.57 -6.25
CA PHE A 174 37.09 21.09 -6.94
C PHE A 174 36.39 19.96 -6.16
N ILE A 175 37.14 18.94 -5.73
CA ILE A 175 36.58 17.78 -4.99
C ILE A 175 35.94 18.24 -3.67
N VAL A 176 36.62 19.11 -2.91
CA VAL A 176 36.13 19.57 -1.61
C VAL A 176 34.89 20.45 -1.74
N ASN A 177 34.84 21.35 -2.74
CA ASN A 177 33.70 22.24 -2.94
C ASN A 177 32.48 21.57 -3.58
N ASN A 178 32.67 20.47 -4.33
CA ASN A 178 31.57 19.68 -4.89
C ASN A 178 31.13 18.53 -3.97
N SER A 179 31.69 18.43 -2.75
CA SER A 179 31.20 17.48 -1.75
C SER A 179 29.76 17.80 -1.34
N PRO A 180 28.87 16.80 -1.23
CA PRO A 180 27.51 17.00 -0.72
C PRO A 180 27.48 17.33 0.79
N ASP A 181 28.55 16.99 1.50
CA ASP A 181 28.71 17.23 2.92
C ASP A 181 29.50 18.52 3.18
N MET A 182 29.24 19.19 4.30
CA MET A 182 29.99 20.36 4.72
C MET A 182 31.34 19.92 5.29
N ILE A 183 32.43 20.38 4.69
CA ILE A 183 33.79 20.04 5.10
C ILE A 183 34.40 21.29 5.73
N TYR A 184 34.95 21.14 6.94
CA TYR A 184 35.53 22.25 7.68
C TYR A 184 36.85 21.88 8.36
N LEU A 185 37.65 22.91 8.64
CA LEU A 185 38.82 22.86 9.51
C LEU A 185 38.65 23.90 10.61
N LEU A 186 38.89 23.51 11.84
CA LEU A 186 39.00 24.40 12.99
C LEU A 186 40.46 24.55 13.42
N ASP A 187 40.82 25.72 13.94
CA ASP A 187 42.08 25.93 14.65
C ASP A 187 42.07 25.33 16.08
N GLN A 188 43.11 25.61 16.86
CA GLN A 188 43.26 25.07 18.22
C GLN A 188 42.24 25.66 19.21
N GLU A 189 41.72 26.84 18.89
CA GLU A 189 40.76 27.61 19.67
C GLU A 189 39.31 27.37 19.24
N GLY A 190 39.05 26.53 18.23
CA GLY A 190 37.71 26.19 17.76
C GLY A 190 37.11 27.17 16.75
N ARG A 191 37.95 27.95 16.05
CA ARG A 191 37.51 28.88 15.00
C ARG A 191 37.69 28.26 13.63
N PHE A 192 36.78 28.56 12.70
CA PHE A 192 36.85 28.03 11.34
C PHE A 192 38.07 28.59 10.59
N ALA A 193 39.06 27.75 10.32
CA ALA A 193 40.18 28.05 9.44
C ALA A 193 39.81 27.82 7.96
N PHE A 194 38.92 26.86 7.69
CA PHE A 194 38.43 26.56 6.35
C PHE A 194 37.01 25.98 6.43
N ILE A 195 36.21 26.24 5.40
CA ILE A 195 34.92 25.61 5.20
C ILE A 195 34.58 25.61 3.71
N ASN A 196 34.05 24.52 3.17
CA ASN A 196 33.68 24.44 1.75
C ASN A 196 32.40 25.26 1.43
N GLU A 197 32.16 25.50 0.14
CA GLU A 197 31.00 26.30 -0.35
C GLU A 197 29.62 25.75 0.09
N ARG A 198 29.57 24.48 0.55
CA ARG A 198 28.34 23.84 1.03
C ARG A 198 27.65 24.64 2.15
N VAL A 199 28.39 25.35 3.00
CA VAL A 199 27.85 26.20 4.08
C VAL A 199 26.86 27.26 3.60
N LYS A 200 27.09 27.83 2.42
CA LYS A 200 26.20 28.83 1.81
C LYS A 200 24.88 28.21 1.38
N SER A 201 24.94 27.04 0.75
CA SER A 201 23.75 26.33 0.31
C SER A 201 22.92 25.83 1.50
N LEU A 202 23.57 25.31 2.55
CA LEU A 202 22.92 24.65 3.69
C LEU A 202 22.43 25.64 4.75
N LEU A 203 23.30 26.54 5.22
CA LEU A 203 23.00 27.45 6.34
C LEU A 203 22.73 28.90 5.89
N GLY A 204 23.16 29.28 4.68
CA GLY A 204 22.97 30.63 4.15
C GLY A 204 24.07 31.64 4.52
N TYR A 205 25.16 31.18 5.14
CA TYR A 205 26.34 32.00 5.41
C TYR A 205 27.35 31.90 4.28
N SER A 206 28.01 33.00 3.93
CA SER A 206 29.17 32.97 3.05
C SER A 206 30.42 32.50 3.79
N GLN A 207 31.40 31.93 3.10
CA GLN A 207 32.66 31.47 3.72
C GLN A 207 33.34 32.58 4.53
N GLY A 208 33.37 33.80 3.99
CA GLY A 208 33.99 34.96 4.66
C GLY A 208 33.31 35.40 5.96
N GLU A 209 32.03 35.05 6.16
CA GLU A 209 31.32 35.31 7.42
C GLU A 209 31.58 34.23 8.48
N VAL A 210 32.05 33.06 8.07
CA VAL A 210 32.25 31.89 8.95
C VAL A 210 33.71 31.74 9.33
N ILE A 211 34.64 31.99 8.40
CA ILE A 211 36.08 31.90 8.65
C ILE A 211 36.49 32.88 9.76
N GLY A 212 37.25 32.39 10.75
CA GLY A 212 37.71 33.14 11.93
C GLY A 212 36.71 33.23 13.09
N GLU A 213 35.44 32.93 12.84
CA GLU A 213 34.41 32.86 13.88
C GLU A 213 34.47 31.51 14.62
N HIS A 214 34.10 31.54 15.90
CA HIS A 214 34.09 30.35 16.75
C HIS A 214 32.85 29.48 16.48
N PHE A 215 32.99 28.15 16.49
CA PHE A 215 31.89 27.22 16.15
C PHE A 215 30.61 27.45 16.95
N SER A 216 30.73 27.90 18.21
CA SER A 216 29.61 28.15 19.13
C SER A 216 28.57 29.12 18.60
N LYS A 217 28.95 30.03 17.70
CA LYS A 217 28.03 31.03 17.11
C LYS A 217 27.02 30.41 16.14
N PHE A 218 27.33 29.24 15.58
CA PHE A 218 26.54 28.58 14.55
C PHE A 218 25.76 27.38 15.07
N ILE A 219 25.84 27.09 16.37
CA ILE A 219 25.21 25.93 17.00
C ILE A 219 23.97 26.38 17.77
N HIS A 220 22.93 25.55 17.73
CA HIS A 220 21.71 25.78 18.50
C HIS A 220 22.00 25.68 20.00
N THR A 221 21.37 26.53 20.81
CA THR A 221 21.61 26.63 22.26
C THR A 221 21.53 25.28 22.98
N ASP A 222 20.56 24.46 22.58
CA ASP A 222 20.28 23.15 23.19
C ASP A 222 21.39 22.11 22.97
N ASP A 223 22.22 22.28 21.94
CA ASP A 223 23.28 21.33 21.56
C ASP A 223 24.69 21.85 21.90
N MET A 224 24.80 22.98 22.62
CA MET A 224 26.07 23.62 22.97
C MET A 224 27.00 22.71 23.80
N GLU A 225 26.48 21.97 24.77
CA GLU A 225 27.30 21.05 25.58
C GLU A 225 27.85 19.88 24.76
N ARG A 226 27.02 19.33 23.86
CA ARG A 226 27.41 18.24 22.95
C ARG A 226 28.45 18.73 21.96
N ALA A 227 28.25 19.92 21.42
CA ALA A 227 29.21 20.57 20.54
C ALA A 227 30.55 20.80 21.24
N GLN A 228 30.55 21.29 22.47
CA GLN A 228 31.77 21.49 23.26
C GLN A 228 32.54 20.17 23.41
N PHE A 229 31.85 19.04 23.55
CA PHE A 229 32.46 17.71 23.64
C PHE A 229 33.03 17.24 22.29
N THR A 230 32.27 17.39 21.19
CA THR A 230 32.65 16.88 19.86
C THR A 230 33.72 17.75 19.18
N PHE A 231 33.64 19.08 19.29
CA PHE A 231 34.58 19.99 18.65
C PHE A 231 35.90 20.13 19.40
N ASN A 232 35.92 19.93 20.74
CA ASN A 232 37.16 19.90 21.52
C ASN A 232 37.80 18.50 21.59
N GLU A 233 37.33 17.52 20.81
CA GLU A 233 37.84 16.16 20.87
C GLU A 233 39.23 16.04 20.21
N ARG A 234 40.29 16.25 21.01
CA ARG A 234 41.71 16.07 20.65
C ARG A 234 42.10 14.59 20.57
N ARG A 235 41.31 13.69 19.99
CA ARG A 235 41.64 12.25 19.94
C ARG A 235 42.10 11.82 18.54
N ALA A 236 43.10 10.95 18.50
CA ALA A 236 43.63 10.31 17.29
C ALA A 236 43.43 8.79 17.36
N GLY A 237 43.31 8.12 16.19
CA GLY A 237 43.23 6.65 16.08
C GLY A 237 41.81 6.07 16.02
N GLU A 238 41.63 4.79 16.37
CA GLU A 238 40.38 4.00 16.27
C GLU A 238 39.19 4.52 17.11
N ARG A 239 39.38 5.57 17.92
CA ARG A 239 38.32 6.25 18.68
C ARG A 239 37.70 7.45 17.96
N ALA A 240 38.12 7.75 16.72
CA ALA A 240 37.76 8.95 15.96
C ALA A 240 36.43 8.87 15.18
N THR A 241 35.59 7.86 15.41
CA THR A 241 34.49 7.50 14.50
C THR A 241 33.08 7.64 15.10
N ARG A 242 32.91 8.32 16.25
CA ARG A 242 31.56 8.57 16.77
C ARG A 242 30.98 9.81 16.13
N SER A 243 30.07 9.60 15.19
CA SER A 243 29.23 10.67 14.67
C SER A 243 28.32 11.20 15.78
N THR A 244 28.20 12.53 15.88
CA THR A 244 27.33 13.20 16.85
C THR A 244 26.26 14.01 16.11
N GLU A 245 25.00 13.86 16.52
CA GLU A 245 23.93 14.69 15.98
C GLU A 245 23.88 16.05 16.69
N LEU A 246 23.87 17.14 15.92
CA LEU A 246 23.80 18.52 16.41
C LEU A 246 22.86 19.33 15.53
N LYS A 247 22.32 20.42 16.06
CA LYS A 247 21.56 21.41 15.29
C LYS A 247 22.39 22.66 15.02
N LEU A 248 22.50 23.05 13.74
CA LEU A 248 23.13 24.31 13.33
C LEU A 248 22.09 25.39 13.02
N CYS A 249 22.38 26.63 13.40
CA CYS A 249 21.52 27.79 13.12
C CYS A 249 21.64 28.22 11.66
N SER A 250 20.52 28.44 10.96
CA SER A 250 20.50 28.98 9.59
C SER A 250 20.16 30.47 9.57
N LYS A 251 20.78 31.21 8.64
CA LYS A 251 20.53 32.64 8.37
C LYS A 251 19.29 32.88 7.50
N ARG A 252 18.66 31.85 6.91
CA ARG A 252 17.53 32.05 5.98
C ARG A 252 16.30 32.61 6.72
N ASN A 253 15.90 33.83 6.35
CA ASN A 253 14.72 34.54 6.86
C ASN A 253 13.44 33.69 6.76
N GLY A 254 12.86 33.36 7.92
CA GLY A 254 11.44 33.04 8.03
C GLY A 254 10.62 34.33 7.88
N GLY A 255 9.62 34.31 7.01
CA GLY A 255 8.62 35.37 6.93
C GLY A 255 7.96 35.60 8.29
N THR A 256 7.68 36.86 8.57
CA THR A 256 7.01 37.43 9.75
C THR A 256 6.15 36.44 10.56
N ARG A 257 6.75 35.85 11.60
CA ARG A 257 6.18 35.59 12.94
C ARG A 257 7.33 35.10 13.83
N PHE A 258 7.52 35.84 14.92
CA PHE A 258 8.36 35.61 16.11
C PHE A 258 9.35 34.42 16.12
N PHE A 259 10.65 34.74 16.17
CA PHE A 259 11.75 34.00 16.82
C PHE A 259 11.72 32.46 16.78
N GLU A 260 11.96 31.85 15.63
CA GLU A 260 12.67 30.57 15.57
C GLU A 260 13.71 30.64 14.46
N SER A 261 14.99 30.72 14.85
CA SER A 261 16.11 30.54 13.94
C SER A 261 16.02 29.09 13.43
N ARG A 262 15.75 28.89 12.13
CA ARG A 262 15.58 27.54 11.57
C ARG A 262 16.85 26.73 11.82
N ALA A 263 16.74 25.68 12.62
CA ALA A 263 17.86 24.82 12.96
C ALA A 263 17.94 23.63 11.99
N VAL A 264 19.11 23.37 11.43
CA VAL A 264 19.38 22.25 10.52
C VAL A 264 20.04 21.13 11.30
N PRO A 265 19.43 19.94 11.40
CA PRO A 265 20.06 18.79 12.04
C PRO A 265 21.19 18.25 11.16
N ILE A 266 22.37 18.12 11.75
CA ILE A 266 23.56 17.57 11.11
C ILE A 266 24.11 16.39 11.89
N GLU A 267 24.80 15.50 11.18
CA GLU A 267 25.64 14.47 11.74
C GLU A 267 27.11 14.89 11.57
N LEU A 268 27.78 15.15 12.69
CA LEU A 268 29.14 15.65 12.74
C LEU A 268 30.14 14.53 13.00
N SER A 269 31.17 14.44 12.17
CA SER A 269 32.32 13.55 12.39
C SER A 269 33.61 14.36 12.34
N SER A 270 34.40 14.33 13.41
CA SER A 270 35.59 15.17 13.58
C SER A 270 36.82 14.37 13.99
N ILE A 271 37.98 14.80 13.50
CA ILE A 271 39.29 14.16 13.75
C ILE A 271 40.32 15.26 14.05
N GLY A 272 41.10 15.09 15.11
CA GLY A 272 42.18 16.01 15.43
C GLY A 272 43.36 15.88 14.46
N ILE A 273 43.88 17.02 14.01
CA ILE A 273 45.07 17.13 13.15
C ILE A 273 46.29 17.42 14.04
N TYR A 274 47.36 16.68 13.78
CA TYR A 274 48.63 16.80 14.50
C TYR A 274 49.78 17.02 13.55
N THR A 275 50.67 17.95 13.88
CA THR A 275 51.98 18.07 13.24
C THR A 275 53.04 17.36 14.07
N THR A 276 54.05 16.80 13.41
CA THR A 276 55.26 16.29 14.05
C THR A 276 56.38 17.30 13.83
N ASN A 277 56.72 18.08 14.85
CA ASN A 277 57.99 18.78 14.87
C ASN A 277 59.11 17.76 15.11
N GLY A 278 60.31 18.02 14.58
CA GLY A 278 61.47 17.10 14.52
C GLY A 278 61.86 16.37 15.81
N ASP A 279 61.30 16.75 16.95
CA ASP A 279 61.42 16.12 18.26
C ASP A 279 60.21 15.23 18.63
N LYS A 280 59.76 14.32 17.74
CA LYS A 280 58.78 13.21 17.98
C LYS A 280 57.50 13.52 18.80
N THR A 281 57.20 14.79 19.07
CA THR A 281 56.06 15.25 19.86
C THR A 281 54.98 15.71 18.90
N LYS A 282 53.81 15.05 18.98
CA LYS A 282 52.64 15.41 18.17
C LYS A 282 52.03 16.68 18.76
N SER A 283 52.16 17.81 18.06
CA SER A 283 51.49 19.05 18.43
C SER A 283 50.15 19.14 17.72
N PHE A 284 49.07 19.34 18.48
CA PHE A 284 47.73 19.53 17.94
C PHE A 284 47.65 20.87 17.23
N ILE A 285 47.18 20.89 15.98
CA ILE A 285 47.11 22.12 15.18
C ILE A 285 45.70 22.52 14.78
N GLY A 286 44.72 21.64 14.99
CA GLY A 286 43.32 21.92 14.65
C GLY A 286 42.49 20.66 14.51
N THR A 287 41.22 20.83 14.15
CA THR A 287 40.26 19.73 13.97
C THR A 287 39.72 19.75 12.56
N TYR A 288 39.83 18.63 11.85
CA TYR A 288 39.11 18.40 10.60
C TYR A 288 37.76 17.80 10.89
N GLY A 289 36.71 18.19 10.18
CA GLY A 289 35.45 17.48 10.28
C GLY A 289 34.55 17.60 9.06
N VAL A 290 33.59 16.69 9.04
CA VAL A 290 32.53 16.60 8.04
C VAL A 290 31.20 16.68 8.78
N ALA A 291 30.34 17.60 8.34
CA ALA A 291 28.97 17.76 8.78
C ALA A 291 28.03 17.37 7.65
N ARG A 292 27.32 16.26 7.83
CA ARG A 292 26.31 15.77 6.88
C ARG A 292 24.92 16.28 7.27
N ASP A 293 24.15 16.75 6.31
CA ASP A 293 22.73 17.06 6.52
C ASP A 293 21.92 15.77 6.71
N ILE A 294 21.22 15.66 7.84
CA ILE A 294 20.35 14.51 8.16
C ILE A 294 18.87 14.91 8.25
N THR A 295 18.49 16.06 7.68
CA THR A 295 17.12 16.58 7.70
C THR A 295 16.13 15.57 7.12
N GLU A 296 16.42 15.00 5.95
CA GLU A 296 15.56 13.99 5.32
C GLU A 296 15.44 12.72 6.17
N ARG A 297 16.55 12.27 6.78
CA ARG A 297 16.56 11.12 7.71
C ARG A 297 15.67 11.38 8.91
N LYS A 298 15.78 12.56 9.55
CA LYS A 298 14.97 12.93 10.72
C LYS A 298 13.49 13.07 10.37
N GLN A 299 13.16 13.68 9.24
CA GLN A 299 11.78 13.78 8.77
C GLN A 299 11.18 12.40 8.47
N ALA A 300 11.96 11.50 7.85
CA ALA A 300 11.53 10.13 7.62
C ALA A 300 11.33 9.36 8.93
N GLU A 301 12.24 9.51 9.91
CA GLU A 301 12.09 8.90 11.25
C GLU A 301 10.83 9.40 11.97
N GLU A 302 10.55 10.71 11.92
CA GLU A 302 9.33 11.29 12.49
C GLU A 302 8.07 10.81 11.77
N LEU A 303 8.10 10.73 10.44
CA LEU A 303 7.00 10.19 9.65
C LEU A 303 6.74 8.71 9.98
N ILE A 304 7.81 7.91 10.10
CA ILE A 304 7.70 6.50 10.51
C ILE A 304 7.09 6.41 11.91
N LYS A 305 7.57 7.22 12.87
CA LYS A 305 6.97 7.27 14.22
C LYS A 305 5.50 7.66 14.16
N TYR A 306 5.14 8.62 13.33
CA TYR A 306 3.76 9.03 13.14
C TYR A 306 2.90 7.88 12.56
N GLN A 307 3.40 7.20 11.52
CA GLN A 307 2.75 6.04 10.88
C GLN A 307 2.55 4.85 11.82
N LEU A 308 3.45 4.65 12.78
CA LEU A 308 3.30 3.60 13.79
C LEU A 308 2.06 3.80 14.68
N TYR A 309 1.57 5.04 14.82
CA TYR A 309 0.46 5.38 15.70
C TYR A 309 -0.79 5.95 15.00
N HIS A 310 -0.70 6.34 13.73
CA HIS A 310 -1.80 6.96 12.97
C HIS A 310 -2.09 6.24 11.65
N ASP A 311 -3.35 6.27 11.23
CA ASP A 311 -3.82 5.87 9.90
C ASP A 311 -3.53 6.99 8.90
N LEU A 312 -2.80 6.69 7.82
CA LEU A 312 -2.35 7.68 6.84
C LEU A 312 -3.48 8.30 6.01
N LEU A 313 -4.59 7.60 5.84
CA LEU A 313 -5.70 8.09 5.03
C LEU A 313 -6.53 9.11 5.80
N THR A 314 -6.96 8.75 7.02
CA THR A 314 -7.90 9.54 7.83
C THR A 314 -7.21 10.44 8.86
N ASN A 315 -5.90 10.25 9.07
CA ASN A 315 -5.12 10.91 10.13
C ASN A 315 -5.58 10.59 11.56
N LEU A 316 -6.50 9.62 11.72
CA LEU A 316 -6.96 9.15 13.01
C LEU A 316 -5.91 8.23 13.65
N PRO A 317 -5.92 8.07 14.98
CA PRO A 317 -5.24 6.95 15.65
C PRO A 317 -5.46 5.62 14.93
N ASN A 318 -4.40 4.82 14.83
CA ASN A 318 -4.51 3.45 14.33
C ASN A 318 -4.81 2.46 15.47
N ARG A 319 -4.89 1.17 15.13
CA ARG A 319 -5.12 0.09 16.09
C ARG A 319 -4.13 0.07 17.26
N SER A 320 -2.86 0.39 17.02
CA SER A 320 -1.81 0.38 18.05
C SER A 320 -2.02 1.50 19.07
N LEU A 321 -2.22 2.74 18.59
CA LEU A 321 -2.47 3.88 19.47
C LEU A 321 -3.81 3.75 20.22
N PHE A 322 -4.84 3.20 19.59
CA PHE A 322 -6.11 2.91 20.26
C PHE A 322 -5.93 1.95 21.44
N ARG A 323 -5.20 0.85 21.24
CA ARG A 323 -4.93 -0.15 22.29
C ARG A 323 -4.11 0.42 23.44
N ASP A 324 -3.16 1.30 23.13
CA ASP A 324 -2.37 2.00 24.15
C ASP A 324 -3.25 2.92 25.01
N ARG A 325 -4.09 3.74 24.36
CA ARG A 325 -5.05 4.62 25.07
C ARG A 325 -6.09 3.85 25.88
N LEU A 326 -6.62 2.74 25.35
CA LEU A 326 -7.54 1.88 26.07
C LEU A 326 -6.89 1.27 27.32
N ASN A 327 -5.65 0.78 27.22
CA ASN A 327 -4.89 0.32 28.38
C ASN A 327 -4.77 1.39 29.47
N MET A 328 -4.41 2.62 29.08
CA MET A 328 -4.30 3.74 30.02
C MET A 328 -5.65 4.08 30.66
N ALA A 329 -6.72 4.16 29.87
CA ALA A 329 -8.07 4.44 30.34
C ALA A 329 -8.57 3.35 31.30
N MET A 330 -8.31 2.06 31.03
CA MET A 330 -8.63 0.96 31.93
C MET A 330 -7.88 1.07 33.26
N ALA A 331 -6.58 1.44 33.23
CA ALA A 331 -5.80 1.65 34.45
C ALA A 331 -6.34 2.81 35.30
N GLN A 332 -6.78 3.91 34.66
CA GLN A 332 -7.41 5.06 35.32
C GLN A 332 -8.80 4.73 35.87
N SER A 333 -9.62 4.02 35.09
CA SER A 333 -10.94 3.53 35.49
C SER A 333 -10.85 2.61 36.72
N LYS A 334 -9.88 1.67 36.74
CA LYS A 334 -9.63 0.80 37.89
C LYS A 334 -9.28 1.55 39.18
N ARG A 335 -8.62 2.71 39.08
CA ARG A 335 -8.29 3.56 40.23
C ARG A 335 -9.46 4.45 40.68
N SER A 336 -10.21 4.99 39.73
CA SER A 336 -11.30 5.95 39.99
C SER A 336 -12.65 5.30 40.27
N GLY A 337 -12.82 4.01 39.93
CA GLY A 337 -14.08 3.28 40.02
C GLY A 337 -15.10 3.67 38.93
N LYS A 338 -14.73 4.56 38.00
CA LYS A 338 -15.59 4.96 36.87
C LYS A 338 -15.63 3.86 35.80
N LYS A 339 -16.69 3.82 35.01
CA LYS A 339 -16.82 2.91 33.86
C LYS A 339 -16.29 3.57 32.60
N LEU A 340 -15.95 2.76 31.59
CA LEU A 340 -15.62 3.24 30.24
C LEU A 340 -16.37 2.40 29.20
N ALA A 341 -16.56 2.95 28.00
CA ALA A 341 -17.16 2.25 26.87
C ALA A 341 -16.16 2.11 25.72
N VAL A 342 -16.21 0.95 25.06
CA VAL A 342 -15.55 0.68 23.78
C VAL A 342 -16.65 0.41 22.77
N MET A 343 -16.63 1.12 21.64
CA MET A 343 -17.55 0.90 20.53
C MET A 343 -16.77 0.44 19.30
N TYR A 344 -17.29 -0.58 18.63
CA TYR A 344 -16.84 -1.06 17.33
C TYR A 344 -17.86 -0.60 16.28
N LEU A 345 -17.42 0.16 15.30
CA LEU A 345 -18.26 0.74 14.26
C LEU A 345 -17.82 0.19 12.91
N ASP A 346 -18.77 -0.28 12.12
CA ASP A 346 -18.52 -0.75 10.76
C ASP A 346 -19.48 -0.08 9.78
N MET A 347 -18.93 0.48 8.70
CA MET A 347 -19.75 1.15 7.69
C MET A 347 -20.52 0.15 6.83
N ASP A 348 -21.84 0.21 6.88
CA ASP A 348 -22.68 -0.70 6.13
C ASP A 348 -22.52 -0.50 4.63
N ARG A 349 -22.39 -1.61 3.89
CA ARG A 349 -22.34 -1.64 2.41
C ARG A 349 -21.18 -0.84 1.79
N PHE A 350 -20.12 -0.52 2.52
CA PHE A 350 -18.97 0.23 1.98
C PHE A 350 -18.31 -0.46 0.77
N LYS A 351 -18.27 -1.79 0.75
CA LYS A 351 -17.79 -2.55 -0.41
C LYS A 351 -18.55 -2.22 -1.69
N ILE A 352 -19.87 -2.10 -1.63
CA ILE A 352 -20.71 -1.75 -2.80
C ILE A 352 -20.35 -0.35 -3.31
N ILE A 353 -20.03 0.59 -2.41
CA ILE A 353 -19.59 1.94 -2.77
C ILE A 353 -18.26 1.87 -3.52
N ASN A 354 -17.29 1.11 -3.03
CA ASN A 354 -16.01 0.93 -3.72
C ASN A 354 -16.18 0.25 -5.09
N ASP A 355 -17.00 -0.78 -5.17
CA ASP A 355 -17.23 -1.53 -6.40
C ASP A 355 -18.00 -0.70 -7.45
N SER A 356 -18.87 0.24 -7.01
CA SER A 356 -19.70 1.06 -7.90
C SER A 356 -19.05 2.40 -8.28
N LEU A 357 -18.39 3.09 -7.33
CA LEU A 357 -17.86 4.45 -7.50
C LEU A 357 -16.32 4.52 -7.50
N GLY A 358 -15.66 3.39 -7.23
CA GLY A 358 -14.21 3.25 -7.21
C GLY A 358 -13.57 3.63 -5.88
N HIS A 359 -12.38 3.06 -5.63
CA HIS A 359 -11.64 3.23 -4.37
C HIS A 359 -11.31 4.68 -4.01
N PHE A 360 -11.10 5.57 -4.99
CA PHE A 360 -10.84 6.98 -4.72
C PHE A 360 -12.02 7.66 -4.01
N VAL A 361 -13.26 7.34 -4.41
CA VAL A 361 -14.47 7.88 -3.78
C VAL A 361 -14.63 7.30 -2.38
N GLY A 362 -14.37 5.99 -2.22
CA GLY A 362 -14.36 5.36 -0.89
C GLY A 362 -13.33 5.96 0.06
N ASP A 363 -12.13 6.29 -0.43
CA ASP A 363 -11.06 6.91 0.35
C ASP A 363 -11.44 8.33 0.83
N GLU A 364 -12.03 9.14 -0.05
CA GLU A 364 -12.55 10.47 0.32
C GLU A 364 -13.73 10.37 1.29
N LEU A 365 -14.61 9.39 1.10
CA LEU A 365 -15.71 9.11 2.02
C LEU A 365 -15.19 8.79 3.42
N LEU A 366 -14.19 7.91 3.54
CA LEU A 366 -13.57 7.56 4.82
C LEU A 366 -12.96 8.76 5.53
N LYS A 367 -12.34 9.69 4.79
CA LYS A 367 -11.82 10.95 5.35
C LYS A 367 -12.94 11.83 5.90
N LEU A 368 -14.01 12.03 5.13
CA LEU A 368 -15.15 12.85 5.53
C LEU A 368 -15.89 12.25 6.74
N VAL A 369 -16.07 10.93 6.74
CA VAL A 369 -16.64 10.18 7.87
C VAL A 369 -15.79 10.35 9.11
N GLY A 370 -14.46 10.14 9.02
CA GLY A 370 -13.55 10.33 10.14
C GLY A 370 -13.58 11.75 10.70
N GLN A 371 -13.67 12.77 9.83
CA GLN A 371 -13.80 14.17 10.23
C GLN A 371 -15.14 14.46 10.93
N ARG A 372 -16.26 14.00 10.34
CA ARG A 372 -17.62 14.23 10.88
C ARG A 372 -17.84 13.51 12.21
N LEU A 373 -17.30 12.30 12.36
CA LEU A 373 -17.31 11.60 13.64
C LEU A 373 -16.48 12.35 14.68
N ARG A 374 -15.27 12.79 14.32
CA ARG A 374 -14.37 13.49 15.23
C ARG A 374 -14.92 14.85 15.71
N SER A 375 -15.64 15.59 14.89
CA SER A 375 -16.21 16.89 15.28
C SER A 375 -17.27 16.79 16.39
N GLU A 376 -17.85 15.61 16.57
CA GLU A 376 -18.95 15.38 17.52
C GLU A 376 -18.51 14.70 18.83
N LEU A 377 -17.21 14.37 18.92
CA LEU A 377 -16.56 13.72 20.04
C LEU A 377 -15.81 14.72 20.92
N ARG A 378 -15.65 14.39 22.21
CA ARG A 378 -14.90 15.21 23.15
C ARG A 378 -13.40 14.99 22.94
N GLU A 379 -12.56 15.93 23.38
CA GLU A 379 -11.09 15.76 23.32
C GLU A 379 -10.59 14.53 24.08
N ALA A 380 -11.31 14.11 25.13
CA ALA A 380 -10.99 12.90 25.88
C ALA A 380 -11.33 11.60 25.12
N ASP A 381 -12.30 11.65 24.21
CA ASP A 381 -12.72 10.49 23.44
C ASP A 381 -11.66 10.16 22.38
N THR A 382 -11.47 8.88 22.07
CA THR A 382 -10.51 8.46 21.05
C THR A 382 -11.23 7.68 19.96
N LEU A 383 -11.39 8.33 18.81
CA LEU A 383 -11.76 7.67 17.56
C LEU A 383 -10.50 7.15 16.86
N ALA A 384 -10.52 5.89 16.43
CA ALA A 384 -9.44 5.24 15.71
C ALA A 384 -9.98 4.51 14.49
N ARG A 385 -9.18 4.45 13.42
CA ARG A 385 -9.48 3.58 12.27
C ARG A 385 -8.65 2.30 12.40
N VAL A 386 -9.32 1.16 12.41
CA VAL A 386 -8.67 -0.15 12.62
C VAL A 386 -8.15 -0.70 11.29
N GLY A 387 -8.92 -0.48 10.21
CA GLY A 387 -8.63 -0.88 8.85
C GLY A 387 -9.92 -0.91 8.02
N GLY A 388 -9.82 -0.78 6.69
CA GLY A 388 -11.00 -0.82 5.82
C GLY A 388 -12.05 0.24 6.18
N ASP A 389 -13.26 -0.21 6.42
CA ASP A 389 -14.48 0.48 6.86
C ASP A 389 -14.72 0.46 8.38
N GLU A 390 -13.76 -0.04 9.15
CA GLU A 390 -13.91 -0.26 10.59
C GLU A 390 -13.26 0.86 11.44
N PHE A 391 -14.04 1.36 12.39
CA PHE A 391 -13.63 2.36 13.37
C PHE A 391 -13.85 1.86 14.79
N ASN A 392 -12.93 2.19 15.69
CA ASN A 392 -13.08 1.98 17.11
C ASN A 392 -13.20 3.32 17.83
N LEU A 393 -14.13 3.38 18.79
CA LEU A 393 -14.31 4.55 19.64
C LEU A 393 -14.14 4.17 21.10
N LEU A 394 -13.28 4.90 21.80
CA LEU A 394 -13.07 4.79 23.24
C LEU A 394 -13.66 6.02 23.92
N VAL A 395 -14.55 5.76 24.88
CA VAL A 395 -15.14 6.77 25.77
C VAL A 395 -14.60 6.49 27.18
N PRO A 396 -13.52 7.18 27.62
CA PRO A 396 -12.73 6.78 28.78
C PRO A 396 -13.44 6.95 30.13
N GLU A 397 -14.47 7.80 30.21
CA GLU A 397 -15.26 8.01 31.42
C GLU A 397 -16.74 8.15 31.09
N ILE A 398 -17.54 7.16 31.52
CA ILE A 398 -19.01 7.21 31.49
C ILE A 398 -19.56 7.11 32.92
N ASN A 399 -20.63 7.84 33.20
CA ASN A 399 -21.33 7.74 34.49
C ASN A 399 -22.35 6.60 34.44
N ASP A 400 -23.06 6.49 33.32
CA ASP A 400 -24.05 5.45 33.08
C ASP A 400 -23.95 4.87 31.66
N ILE A 401 -24.49 3.67 31.47
CA ILE A 401 -24.63 3.01 30.17
C ILE A 401 -25.43 3.90 29.20
N GLN A 402 -26.34 4.74 29.71
CA GLN A 402 -27.08 5.71 28.92
C GLN A 402 -26.17 6.72 28.21
N ASP A 403 -25.01 7.07 28.76
CA ASP A 403 -24.05 7.98 28.10
C ASP A 403 -23.53 7.35 26.80
N ALA A 404 -23.19 6.06 26.85
CA ALA A 404 -22.75 5.30 25.68
C ALA A 404 -23.90 5.13 24.66
N ARG A 405 -25.14 4.89 25.14
CA ARG A 405 -26.32 4.82 24.28
C ARG A 405 -26.55 6.13 23.51
N ASN A 406 -26.55 7.25 24.22
CA ASN A 406 -26.79 8.57 23.63
C ASN A 406 -25.73 8.90 22.58
N LEU A 407 -24.48 8.53 22.83
CA LEU A 407 -23.39 8.73 21.87
C LEU A 407 -23.55 7.84 20.62
N ALA A 408 -23.93 6.56 20.78
CA ALA A 408 -24.20 5.69 19.65
C ALA A 408 -25.37 6.19 18.79
N GLU A 409 -26.47 6.62 19.41
CA GLU A 409 -27.60 7.23 18.69
C GLU A 409 -27.22 8.54 18.00
N LYS A 410 -26.36 9.36 18.62
CA LYS A 410 -25.82 10.57 18.01
C LYS A 410 -25.03 10.21 16.75
N ILE A 411 -24.16 9.20 16.83
CA ILE A 411 -23.37 8.72 15.68
C ILE A 411 -24.28 8.24 14.54
N LEU A 412 -25.30 7.45 14.82
CA LEU A 412 -26.25 6.98 13.80
C LEU A 412 -27.00 8.13 13.12
N ARG A 413 -27.40 9.17 13.86
CA ARG A 413 -28.04 10.36 13.29
C ARG A 413 -27.11 11.15 12.38
N LEU A 414 -25.81 11.24 12.70
CA LEU A 414 -24.82 11.95 11.88
C LEU A 414 -24.63 11.31 10.49
N THR A 415 -24.91 10.02 10.38
CA THR A 415 -24.87 9.31 9.09
C THR A 415 -26.15 9.42 8.28
N CYS A 416 -27.23 9.99 8.82
CA CYS A 416 -28.44 10.28 8.05
C CYS A 416 -28.24 11.43 7.04
N GLU A 417 -27.28 12.32 7.28
CA GLU A 417 -26.93 13.39 6.33
C GLU A 417 -26.03 12.85 5.21
N PRO A 418 -26.34 13.14 3.93
CA PRO A 418 -25.53 12.65 2.82
C PRO A 418 -24.11 13.20 2.84
N PHE A 419 -23.18 12.42 2.28
CA PHE A 419 -21.81 12.85 1.99
C PHE A 419 -21.73 13.28 0.54
N ILE A 420 -21.40 14.55 0.31
CA ILE A 420 -21.28 15.11 -1.04
C ILE A 420 -19.85 14.91 -1.54
N ILE A 421 -19.66 14.06 -2.55
CA ILE A 421 -18.36 13.80 -3.18
C ILE A 421 -18.53 13.96 -4.69
N LYS A 422 -17.80 14.90 -5.31
CA LYS A 422 -17.89 15.20 -6.76
C LYS A 422 -19.33 15.46 -7.26
N ASN A 423 -20.16 16.14 -6.47
CA ASN A 423 -21.60 16.39 -6.70
C ASN A 423 -22.52 15.16 -6.65
N GLU A 424 -22.03 13.99 -6.21
CA GLU A 424 -22.88 12.84 -5.89
C GLU A 424 -23.21 12.82 -4.39
N GLU A 425 -24.47 12.52 -4.06
CA GLU A 425 -24.91 12.34 -2.68
C GLU A 425 -24.81 10.86 -2.27
N ILE A 426 -23.97 10.58 -1.27
CA ILE A 426 -23.75 9.23 -0.78
C ILE A 426 -24.33 9.09 0.62
N PHE A 427 -25.26 8.15 0.78
CA PHE A 427 -25.82 7.77 2.06
C PHE A 427 -25.10 6.55 2.62
N ILE A 428 -24.74 6.62 3.89
CA ILE A 428 -24.12 5.51 4.62
C ILE A 428 -24.89 5.26 5.92
N SER A 429 -24.71 4.08 6.48
CA SER A 429 -25.13 3.76 7.85
C SER A 429 -24.02 3.01 8.57
N PHE A 430 -24.14 2.91 9.89
CA PHE A 430 -23.22 2.14 10.72
C PHE A 430 -23.94 0.99 11.44
N SER A 431 -23.24 -0.13 11.56
CA SER A 431 -23.51 -1.13 12.57
C SER A 431 -22.57 -0.91 13.75
N ILE A 432 -23.11 -0.67 14.95
CA ILE A 432 -22.33 -0.29 16.15
C ILE A 432 -22.47 -1.36 17.25
N GLY A 433 -21.36 -1.91 17.70
CA GLY A 433 -21.30 -2.79 18.87
C GLY A 433 -20.65 -2.11 20.06
N ILE A 434 -21.23 -2.26 21.25
CA ILE A 434 -20.79 -1.54 22.44
C ILE A 434 -20.42 -2.54 23.55
N SER A 435 -19.25 -2.38 24.16
CA SER A 435 -18.85 -3.08 25.38
C SER A 435 -18.47 -2.10 26.49
N ILE A 436 -18.78 -2.45 27.73
CA ILE A 436 -18.63 -1.61 28.92
C ILE A 436 -17.64 -2.26 29.88
N TYR A 437 -16.58 -1.54 30.23
CA TYR A 437 -15.67 -1.96 31.29
C TYR A 437 -16.19 -1.49 32.66
N PRO A 438 -16.10 -2.32 33.72
CA PRO A 438 -15.52 -3.68 33.76
C PRO A 438 -16.52 -4.81 33.49
N SER A 439 -17.79 -4.51 33.23
CA SER A 439 -18.88 -5.51 33.14
C SER A 439 -18.69 -6.53 32.01
N ASP A 440 -18.24 -6.06 30.84
CA ASP A 440 -18.16 -6.85 29.61
C ASP A 440 -16.73 -7.33 29.33
N GLY A 441 -15.79 -7.17 30.27
CA GLY A 441 -14.42 -7.65 30.11
C GLY A 441 -13.44 -6.95 31.03
N ASP A 442 -12.39 -7.66 31.44
CA ASP A 442 -11.33 -7.18 32.33
C ASP A 442 -10.02 -6.84 31.59
N THR A 443 -9.92 -7.25 30.31
CA THR A 443 -8.78 -6.98 29.43
C THR A 443 -9.20 -6.19 28.19
N LYS A 444 -8.27 -5.41 27.62
CA LYS A 444 -8.51 -4.65 26.38
C LYS A 444 -8.99 -5.54 25.23
N ASP A 445 -8.44 -6.76 25.13
CA ASP A 445 -8.71 -7.66 24.02
C ASP A 445 -10.11 -8.27 24.15
N MET A 446 -10.57 -8.53 25.39
CA MET A 446 -11.95 -8.94 25.64
C MET A 446 -12.95 -7.83 25.33
N LEU A 447 -12.68 -6.58 25.74
CA LEU A 447 -13.57 -5.45 25.44
C LEU A 447 -13.73 -5.22 23.94
N ILE A 448 -12.61 -5.20 23.19
CA ILE A 448 -12.65 -5.02 21.74
C ILE A 448 -13.39 -6.18 21.08
N LYS A 449 -13.09 -7.44 21.47
CA LYS A 449 -13.76 -8.63 20.92
C LYS A 449 -15.25 -8.65 21.22
N ASN A 450 -15.66 -8.24 22.42
CA ASN A 450 -17.06 -8.24 22.81
C ASN A 450 -17.85 -7.11 22.15
N ALA A 451 -17.22 -5.96 21.90
CA ALA A 451 -17.79 -4.90 21.07
C ALA A 451 -17.96 -5.38 19.61
N ASP A 452 -16.98 -6.08 19.04
CA ASP A 452 -17.07 -6.69 17.71
C ASP A 452 -18.22 -7.71 17.60
N ILE A 453 -18.36 -8.63 18.57
CA ILE A 453 -19.49 -9.57 18.62
C ILE A 453 -20.85 -8.84 18.66
N ALA A 454 -20.94 -7.75 19.44
CA ALA A 454 -22.16 -6.97 19.51
C ALA A 454 -22.47 -6.26 18.17
N MET A 455 -21.44 -5.75 17.48
CA MET A 455 -21.56 -5.11 16.16
C MET A 455 -22.04 -6.12 15.12
N TYR A 456 -21.46 -7.32 15.13
CA TYR A 456 -21.87 -8.40 14.24
C TYR A 456 -23.37 -8.74 14.40
N LYS A 457 -23.87 -8.77 15.64
CA LYS A 457 -25.30 -8.96 15.89
C LYS A 457 -26.17 -7.88 15.24
N VAL A 458 -25.72 -6.62 15.23
CA VAL A 458 -26.44 -5.53 14.54
C VAL A 458 -26.46 -5.76 13.04
N LYS A 459 -25.33 -6.19 12.45
CA LYS A 459 -25.27 -6.51 11.02
C LYS A 459 -26.29 -7.56 10.61
N ASN A 460 -26.50 -8.57 11.47
CA ASN A 460 -27.45 -9.65 11.22
C ASN A 460 -28.91 -9.23 11.47
N ALA A 461 -29.15 -8.28 12.37
CA ALA A 461 -30.50 -7.81 12.72
C ALA A 461 -31.06 -6.76 11.74
N GLY A 462 -30.44 -6.54 10.58
CA GLY A 462 -30.89 -5.59 9.56
C GLY A 462 -30.00 -4.37 9.34
N LYS A 463 -28.83 -4.29 9.99
CA LYS A 463 -27.85 -3.17 9.91
C LYS A 463 -28.42 -1.85 10.46
N ASN A 464 -27.65 -0.75 10.34
CA ASN A 464 -28.06 0.59 10.76
C ASN A 464 -28.62 0.66 12.20
N GLY A 465 -27.77 0.39 13.19
CA GLY A 465 -28.20 0.33 14.57
C GLY A 465 -27.05 0.17 15.54
N TYR A 466 -27.40 -0.06 16.81
CA TYR A 466 -26.42 -0.39 17.84
C TYR A 466 -26.88 -1.54 18.73
N ALA A 467 -25.92 -2.29 19.28
CA ALA A 467 -26.18 -3.30 20.30
C ALA A 467 -25.13 -3.24 21.41
N PHE A 468 -25.58 -3.40 22.65
CA PHE A 468 -24.70 -3.67 23.78
C PHE A 468 -24.35 -5.15 23.83
N TYR A 469 -23.10 -5.46 24.14
CA TYR A 469 -22.69 -6.83 24.38
C TYR A 469 -23.52 -7.46 25.51
N SER A 470 -23.87 -8.71 25.32
CA SER A 470 -24.35 -9.58 26.40
C SER A 470 -23.76 -10.97 26.23
N GLU A 471 -23.56 -11.68 27.32
CA GLU A 471 -22.91 -13.00 27.30
C GLU A 471 -23.62 -14.01 26.39
N LYS A 472 -24.96 -13.90 26.25
CA LYS A 472 -25.75 -14.69 25.30
C LYS A 472 -25.28 -14.52 23.84
N MET A 473 -24.80 -13.34 23.46
CA MET A 473 -24.34 -13.07 22.08
C MET A 473 -23.06 -13.83 21.73
N LYS A 474 -22.16 -14.00 22.69
CA LYS A 474 -20.91 -14.76 22.47
C LYS A 474 -21.20 -16.22 22.13
N THR A 475 -22.18 -16.80 22.80
CA THR A 475 -22.65 -18.17 22.54
C THR A 475 -23.25 -18.27 21.15
N HIS A 476 -24.18 -17.37 20.78
CA HIS A 476 -24.79 -17.35 19.45
C HIS A 476 -23.78 -17.13 18.32
N PHE A 477 -22.81 -16.24 18.50
CA PHE A 477 -21.77 -15.98 17.48
C PHE A 477 -20.90 -17.22 17.24
N SER A 478 -20.46 -17.89 18.30
CA SER A 478 -19.67 -19.12 18.20
C SER A 478 -20.51 -20.25 17.57
N GLN A 479 -21.78 -20.37 17.96
CA GLN A 479 -22.71 -21.34 17.38
C GLN A 479 -22.95 -21.09 15.88
N SER A 480 -23.05 -19.83 15.46
CA SER A 480 -23.27 -19.46 14.05
C SER A 480 -22.07 -19.87 13.18
N LEU A 481 -20.85 -19.66 13.67
CA LEU A 481 -19.63 -20.12 12.98
C LEU A 481 -19.53 -21.65 12.91
N ASP A 482 -19.92 -22.36 13.98
CA ASP A 482 -19.99 -23.81 13.97
C ASP A 482 -21.03 -24.32 12.95
N ILE A 483 -22.20 -23.67 12.91
CA ILE A 483 -23.29 -23.97 11.99
C ILE A 483 -22.85 -23.71 10.55
N GLU A 484 -22.19 -22.59 10.25
CA GLU A 484 -21.69 -22.28 8.90
C GLU A 484 -20.71 -23.36 8.42
N ASN A 485 -19.70 -23.67 9.24
CA ASN A 485 -18.69 -24.66 8.90
C ASN A 485 -19.27 -26.07 8.77
N GLY A 486 -20.21 -26.42 9.65
CA GLY A 486 -20.92 -27.69 9.58
C GLY A 486 -21.82 -27.78 8.36
N LEU A 487 -22.60 -26.75 8.05
CA LEU A 487 -23.54 -26.72 6.94
C LEU A 487 -22.82 -26.86 5.60
N ARG A 488 -21.66 -26.21 5.44
CA ARG A 488 -20.82 -26.36 4.25
C ARG A 488 -20.41 -27.82 4.01
N LYS A 489 -20.12 -28.57 5.07
CA LYS A 489 -19.83 -30.01 4.97
C LYS A 489 -21.11 -30.80 4.69
N ALA A 490 -22.19 -30.51 5.43
CA ALA A 490 -23.48 -31.19 5.35
C ALA A 490 -24.09 -31.18 3.95
N ILE A 491 -23.93 -30.09 3.19
CA ILE A 491 -24.40 -30.00 1.79
C ILE A 491 -23.67 -31.00 0.87
N SER A 492 -22.40 -31.30 1.17
CA SER A 492 -21.58 -32.24 0.39
C SER A 492 -21.64 -33.69 0.90
N THR A 493 -22.19 -33.90 2.10
CA THR A 493 -22.35 -35.20 2.75
C THR A 493 -23.83 -35.60 2.84
N ASN A 494 -24.14 -36.79 3.35
CA ASN A 494 -25.52 -37.28 3.51
C ASN A 494 -26.14 -36.86 4.86
N GLU A 495 -25.84 -35.65 5.35
CA GLU A 495 -26.32 -35.16 6.65
C GLU A 495 -27.63 -34.36 6.54
N LEU A 496 -28.01 -33.93 5.33
CA LEU A 496 -29.29 -33.26 5.08
C LEU A 496 -30.35 -34.28 4.70
N CYS A 497 -31.57 -34.10 5.21
CA CYS A 497 -32.75 -34.85 4.82
C CYS A 497 -33.98 -33.94 4.67
N LEU A 498 -35.00 -34.42 3.97
CA LEU A 498 -36.28 -33.74 3.85
C LEU A 498 -37.32 -34.45 4.72
N TYR A 499 -38.04 -33.66 5.49
CA TYR A 499 -39.27 -34.06 6.15
C TYR A 499 -40.42 -33.46 5.36
N TYR A 500 -41.58 -34.10 5.43
CA TYR A 500 -42.75 -33.73 4.66
C TYR A 500 -43.92 -33.47 5.59
N GLN A 501 -44.55 -32.31 5.43
CA GLN A 501 -45.76 -31.99 6.17
C GLN A 501 -46.97 -32.03 5.23
N PRO A 502 -47.99 -32.88 5.50
CA PRO A 502 -49.15 -33.00 4.63
C PRO A 502 -50.10 -31.80 4.72
N GLN A 503 -50.67 -31.45 3.56
CA GLN A 503 -51.69 -30.43 3.36
C GLN A 503 -53.02 -31.11 3.01
N PHE A 504 -54.04 -30.85 3.81
CA PHE A 504 -55.33 -31.53 3.73
C PHE A 504 -56.39 -30.63 3.10
N ASP A 505 -57.24 -31.24 2.28
CA ASP A 505 -58.52 -30.65 1.91
C ASP A 505 -59.45 -30.66 3.11
N ILE A 506 -59.93 -29.48 3.50
CA ILE A 506 -60.75 -29.31 4.70
C ILE A 506 -62.10 -30.04 4.55
N ASN A 507 -62.62 -30.16 3.31
CA ASN A 507 -63.94 -30.73 3.07
C ASN A 507 -63.88 -32.24 2.88
N SER A 508 -62.90 -32.75 2.13
CA SER A 508 -62.78 -34.18 1.84
C SER A 508 -61.88 -34.94 2.81
N GLY A 509 -61.12 -34.25 3.68
CA GLY A 509 -60.17 -34.89 4.60
C GLY A 509 -58.99 -35.58 3.91
N SER A 510 -58.88 -35.46 2.59
CA SER A 510 -57.83 -36.11 1.80
C SER A 510 -56.59 -35.22 1.68
N ILE A 511 -55.41 -35.82 1.63
CA ILE A 511 -54.16 -35.11 1.37
C ILE A 511 -54.11 -34.66 -0.10
N LYS A 512 -53.87 -33.38 -0.34
CA LYS A 512 -53.75 -32.78 -1.69
C LYS A 512 -52.33 -32.35 -2.02
N GLY A 513 -51.55 -31.99 -1.01
CA GLY A 513 -50.18 -31.56 -1.16
C GLY A 513 -49.33 -31.91 0.05
N VAL A 514 -48.03 -31.67 -0.07
CA VAL A 514 -47.05 -31.81 1.01
C VAL A 514 -46.03 -30.69 0.90
N GLU A 515 -45.61 -30.15 2.03
CA GLU A 515 -44.51 -29.18 2.09
C GLU A 515 -43.19 -29.90 2.43
N ALA A 516 -42.15 -29.63 1.66
CA ALA A 516 -40.82 -30.17 1.87
C ALA A 516 -40.00 -29.27 2.81
N LEU A 517 -39.73 -29.79 4.01
CA LEU A 517 -39.05 -29.09 5.08
C LEU A 517 -37.67 -29.72 5.32
N VAL A 518 -36.62 -28.95 5.06
CA VAL A 518 -35.24 -29.41 5.25
C VAL A 518 -34.96 -29.68 6.74
N ARG A 519 -34.18 -30.72 7.03
CA ARG A 519 -33.66 -31.03 8.36
C ARG A 519 -32.18 -31.37 8.25
N TRP A 520 -31.39 -30.92 9.21
CA TRP A 520 -29.97 -31.23 9.27
C TRP A 520 -29.70 -32.23 10.39
N GLN A 521 -29.32 -33.45 10.03
CA GLN A 521 -28.90 -34.51 10.94
C GLN A 521 -27.42 -34.37 11.25
N HIS A 522 -27.08 -33.57 12.25
CA HIS A 522 -25.70 -33.35 12.64
C HIS A 522 -25.18 -34.56 13.45
N PRO A 523 -24.00 -35.13 13.12
CA PRO A 523 -23.48 -36.34 13.77
C PRO A 523 -23.36 -36.23 15.31
N GLU A 524 -22.92 -35.08 15.81
CA GLU A 524 -22.74 -34.85 17.25
C GLU A 524 -23.92 -34.14 17.94
N LYS A 525 -24.62 -33.23 17.25
CA LYS A 525 -25.63 -32.33 17.83
C LYS A 525 -27.07 -32.83 17.64
N GLY A 526 -27.27 -33.93 16.90
CA GLY A 526 -28.60 -34.44 16.55
C GLY A 526 -29.27 -33.59 15.46
N THR A 527 -30.60 -33.59 15.43
CA THR A 527 -31.37 -32.85 14.42
C THR A 527 -31.39 -31.34 14.71
N ILE A 528 -30.71 -30.56 13.87
CA ILE A 528 -30.72 -29.10 13.89
C ILE A 528 -31.91 -28.60 13.05
N GLN A 529 -32.72 -27.70 13.61
CA GLN A 529 -33.93 -27.17 12.97
C GLN A 529 -33.61 -26.04 11.98
N PRO A 530 -34.42 -25.84 10.92
CA PRO A 530 -34.23 -24.77 9.93
C PRO A 530 -34.03 -23.38 10.52
N SER A 531 -34.77 -23.04 11.57
CA SER A 531 -34.67 -21.75 12.26
C SER A 531 -33.28 -21.45 12.81
N GLU A 532 -32.44 -22.46 13.03
CA GLU A 532 -31.08 -22.29 13.53
C GLU A 532 -30.03 -22.11 12.42
N PHE A 533 -30.24 -22.68 11.24
CA PHE A 533 -29.21 -22.70 10.18
C PHE A 533 -29.59 -21.97 8.89
N ILE A 534 -30.87 -21.69 8.61
CA ILE A 534 -31.29 -20.99 7.38
C ILE A 534 -30.76 -19.56 7.38
N SER A 535 -30.88 -18.82 8.49
CA SER A 535 -30.31 -17.47 8.59
C SER A 535 -28.80 -17.45 8.38
N VAL A 536 -28.08 -18.42 8.95
CA VAL A 536 -26.63 -18.58 8.73
C VAL A 536 -26.32 -18.93 7.27
N ALA A 537 -27.16 -19.74 6.62
CA ALA A 537 -27.02 -20.10 5.22
C ALA A 537 -27.18 -18.87 4.30
N GLU A 538 -28.15 -18.00 4.60
CA GLU A 538 -28.38 -16.75 3.87
C GLU A 538 -27.22 -15.76 4.06
N GLU A 539 -26.71 -15.61 5.28
CA GLU A 539 -25.58 -14.73 5.58
C GLU A 539 -24.29 -15.17 4.87
N SER A 540 -24.02 -16.48 4.85
CA SER A 540 -22.81 -17.07 4.27
C SER A 540 -22.91 -17.33 2.76
N GLY A 541 -24.08 -17.12 2.15
CA GLY A 541 -24.38 -17.50 0.77
C GLY A 541 -24.49 -19.02 0.54
N LEU A 542 -24.43 -19.84 1.60
CA LEU A 542 -24.68 -21.28 1.53
C LEU A 542 -26.15 -21.62 1.24
N ILE A 543 -27.06 -20.65 1.32
CA ILE A 543 -28.48 -20.83 0.95
C ILE A 543 -28.63 -21.25 -0.51
N ILE A 544 -27.75 -20.82 -1.41
CA ILE A 544 -27.79 -21.17 -2.83
C ILE A 544 -27.52 -22.66 -3.04
N PRO A 545 -26.35 -23.21 -2.63
CA PRO A 545 -26.09 -24.65 -2.78
C PRO A 545 -27.05 -25.51 -1.95
N LEU A 546 -27.53 -25.02 -0.80
CA LEU A 546 -28.57 -25.69 -0.03
C LEU A 546 -29.88 -25.81 -0.82
N GLY A 547 -30.36 -24.72 -1.43
CA GLY A 547 -31.57 -24.73 -2.26
C GLY A 547 -31.45 -25.64 -3.48
N GLU A 548 -30.28 -25.66 -4.13
CA GLU A 548 -30.01 -26.59 -5.24
C GLU A 548 -30.12 -28.06 -4.78
N TRP A 549 -29.65 -28.36 -3.57
CA TRP A 549 -29.76 -29.69 -2.98
C TRP A 549 -31.22 -30.03 -2.64
N VAL A 550 -31.95 -29.13 -1.98
CA VAL A 550 -33.36 -29.31 -1.61
C VAL A 550 -34.22 -29.54 -2.84
N LEU A 551 -34.14 -28.68 -3.86
CA LEU A 551 -34.91 -28.81 -5.09
C LEU A 551 -34.63 -30.13 -5.82
N ARG A 552 -33.37 -30.58 -5.85
CA ARG A 552 -33.00 -31.85 -6.48
C ARG A 552 -33.62 -33.04 -5.75
N LYS A 553 -33.55 -33.05 -4.41
CA LYS A 553 -34.12 -34.13 -3.59
C LYS A 553 -35.65 -34.13 -3.67
N ALA A 554 -36.28 -32.97 -3.55
CA ALA A 554 -37.72 -32.75 -3.74
C ALA A 554 -38.22 -33.27 -5.10
N CYS A 555 -37.57 -32.87 -6.21
CA CYS A 555 -37.93 -33.33 -7.56
C CYS A 555 -37.74 -34.85 -7.75
N MET A 556 -36.77 -35.44 -7.05
CA MET A 556 -36.54 -36.87 -7.09
C MET A 556 -37.62 -37.63 -6.33
N ASP A 557 -37.98 -37.16 -5.13
CA ASP A 557 -38.95 -37.83 -4.26
C ASP A 557 -40.36 -37.80 -4.87
N ILE A 558 -40.82 -36.64 -5.37
CA ILE A 558 -42.13 -36.55 -6.02
C ILE A 558 -42.24 -37.44 -7.26
N LYS A 559 -41.18 -37.52 -8.08
CA LYS A 559 -41.15 -38.39 -9.27
C LYS A 559 -41.24 -39.86 -8.87
N ARG A 560 -40.54 -40.24 -7.80
CA ARG A 560 -40.58 -41.61 -7.26
C ARG A 560 -41.98 -41.95 -6.76
N TRP A 561 -42.61 -41.08 -5.96
CA TRP A 561 -43.96 -41.31 -5.45
C TRP A 561 -44.99 -41.50 -6.57
N MET A 562 -44.88 -40.75 -7.66
CA MET A 562 -45.74 -40.91 -8.82
C MET A 562 -45.52 -42.26 -9.54
N LYS A 563 -44.26 -42.65 -9.75
CA LYS A 563 -43.91 -43.82 -10.57
C LYS A 563 -44.07 -45.14 -9.83
N GLU A 564 -43.63 -45.18 -8.57
CA GLU A 564 -43.51 -46.43 -7.79
C GLU A 564 -44.72 -46.65 -6.89
N GLU A 565 -45.25 -45.59 -6.28
CA GLU A 565 -46.35 -45.68 -5.29
C GLU A 565 -47.72 -45.27 -5.86
N SER A 566 -47.78 -44.82 -7.12
CA SER A 566 -49.00 -44.29 -7.76
C SER A 566 -49.69 -43.20 -6.92
N ILE A 567 -48.89 -42.30 -6.34
CA ILE A 567 -49.34 -41.16 -5.54
C ILE A 567 -49.17 -39.89 -6.36
N THR A 568 -50.24 -39.11 -6.51
CA THR A 568 -50.22 -37.81 -7.19
C THR A 568 -50.54 -36.73 -6.17
N LEU A 569 -49.52 -35.95 -5.80
CA LEU A 569 -49.61 -34.85 -4.83
C LEU A 569 -48.87 -33.62 -5.37
N SER A 570 -49.25 -32.44 -4.91
CA SER A 570 -48.43 -31.23 -5.04
C SER A 570 -47.31 -31.26 -4.00
N LEU A 571 -46.09 -30.88 -4.37
CA LEU A 571 -44.98 -30.70 -3.44
C LEU A 571 -44.56 -29.25 -3.41
N SER A 572 -44.59 -28.64 -2.22
CA SER A 572 -44.16 -27.26 -2.01
C SER A 572 -42.73 -27.18 -1.50
N VAL A 573 -41.95 -26.23 -2.01
CA VAL A 573 -40.55 -25.99 -1.61
C VAL A 573 -40.32 -24.50 -1.37
N ASN A 574 -39.80 -24.18 -0.18
CA ASN A 574 -39.42 -22.82 0.19
C ASN A 574 -38.19 -22.32 -0.58
N ILE A 575 -38.26 -21.07 -1.05
CA ILE A 575 -37.20 -20.37 -1.76
C ILE A 575 -36.96 -19.00 -1.11
N SER A 576 -35.70 -18.73 -0.77
CA SER A 576 -35.25 -17.44 -0.22
C SER A 576 -35.17 -16.35 -1.30
N MET A 577 -35.25 -15.08 -0.91
CA MET A 577 -35.10 -13.96 -1.84
C MET A 577 -33.72 -13.95 -2.52
N GLN A 578 -32.66 -14.24 -1.77
CA GLN A 578 -31.29 -14.28 -2.29
C GLN A 578 -31.12 -15.29 -3.43
N GLN A 579 -31.87 -16.40 -3.40
CA GLN A 579 -31.87 -17.39 -4.47
C GLN A 579 -32.58 -16.87 -5.73
N LEU A 580 -33.69 -16.12 -5.58
CA LEU A 580 -34.45 -15.54 -6.70
C LEU A 580 -33.68 -14.44 -7.43
N GLU A 581 -32.94 -13.61 -6.69
CA GLU A 581 -32.10 -12.55 -7.27
C GLU A 581 -30.96 -13.11 -8.13
N MET A 582 -30.57 -14.38 -7.93
CA MET A 582 -29.48 -15.00 -8.66
C MET A 582 -29.95 -15.72 -9.92
N ASP A 583 -29.75 -15.08 -11.06
CA ASP A 583 -30.06 -15.64 -12.39
C ASP A 583 -29.47 -17.04 -12.63
N GLN A 584 -28.27 -17.28 -12.09
CA GLN A 584 -27.60 -18.57 -12.21
C GLN A 584 -28.34 -19.67 -11.44
N PHE A 585 -28.89 -19.36 -10.27
CA PHE A 585 -29.71 -20.28 -9.48
C PHE A 585 -31.02 -20.58 -10.21
N VAL A 586 -31.77 -19.56 -10.64
CA VAL A 586 -33.05 -19.73 -11.38
C VAL A 586 -32.83 -20.63 -12.60
N SER A 587 -31.75 -20.37 -13.36
CA SER A 587 -31.39 -21.17 -14.53
C SER A 587 -31.05 -22.62 -14.20
N LYS A 588 -30.40 -22.89 -13.06
CA LYS A 588 -30.10 -24.25 -12.59
C LYS A 588 -31.34 -24.96 -12.05
N ALA A 589 -32.16 -24.28 -11.26
CA ALA A 589 -33.42 -24.80 -10.74
C ALA A 589 -34.33 -25.29 -11.87
N LEU A 590 -34.51 -24.45 -12.91
CA LEU A 590 -35.26 -24.82 -14.11
C LEU A 590 -34.67 -26.03 -14.85
N LYS A 591 -33.35 -26.18 -14.89
CA LYS A 591 -32.68 -27.36 -15.46
C LYS A 591 -32.92 -28.62 -14.63
N ILE A 592 -32.89 -28.51 -13.30
CA ILE A 592 -33.20 -29.63 -12.38
C ILE A 592 -34.63 -30.09 -12.64
N ILE A 593 -35.61 -29.18 -12.58
CA ILE A 593 -37.02 -29.50 -12.76
C ILE A 593 -37.27 -30.13 -14.14
N LYS A 594 -36.69 -29.56 -15.21
CA LYS A 594 -36.80 -30.10 -16.56
C LYS A 594 -36.21 -31.52 -16.68
N ARG A 595 -35.09 -31.82 -16.02
CA ARG A 595 -34.45 -33.15 -16.06
C ARG A 595 -35.34 -34.23 -15.44
N HIS A 596 -36.15 -33.88 -14.44
CA HIS A 596 -37.04 -34.81 -13.79
C HIS A 596 -38.39 -34.97 -14.51
N GLU A 597 -38.68 -34.17 -15.56
CA GLU A 597 -39.91 -34.30 -16.37
C GLU A 597 -41.17 -34.35 -15.50
N LEU A 598 -41.24 -33.46 -14.51
CA LEU A 598 -42.38 -33.42 -13.59
C LEU A 598 -43.65 -32.97 -14.33
N PRO A 599 -44.82 -33.55 -14.00
CA PRO A 599 -46.10 -33.06 -14.48
C PRO A 599 -46.29 -31.58 -14.15
N LYS A 600 -47.12 -30.90 -14.95
CA LYS A 600 -47.57 -29.55 -14.58
C LYS A 600 -48.27 -29.61 -13.22
N ASP A 601 -48.14 -28.53 -12.46
CA ASP A 601 -48.81 -28.36 -11.17
C ASP A 601 -48.40 -29.35 -10.07
N SER A 602 -47.34 -30.14 -10.26
CA SER A 602 -46.85 -31.04 -9.20
C SER A 602 -45.84 -30.38 -8.27
N LEU A 603 -45.20 -29.29 -8.68
CA LEU A 603 -44.23 -28.55 -7.87
C LEU A 603 -44.74 -27.12 -7.66
N GLU A 604 -44.70 -26.68 -6.41
CA GLU A 604 -45.02 -25.32 -5.99
C GLU A 604 -43.81 -24.70 -5.28
N LEU A 605 -43.50 -23.45 -5.58
CA LEU A 605 -42.43 -22.71 -4.92
C LEU A 605 -43.06 -21.71 -3.95
N GLU A 606 -42.64 -21.77 -2.69
CA GLU A 606 -43.12 -20.91 -1.61
C GLU A 606 -42.11 -19.80 -1.34
N ILE A 607 -42.60 -18.57 -1.25
CA ILE A 607 -41.78 -17.38 -1.02
C ILE A 607 -42.53 -16.49 -0.05
N THR A 608 -41.83 -16.01 0.98
CA THR A 608 -42.44 -15.15 1.98
C THR A 608 -42.86 -13.80 1.40
N GLU A 609 -43.93 -13.23 1.93
CA GLU A 609 -44.42 -11.91 1.51
C GLU A 609 -43.32 -10.84 1.60
N HIS A 610 -42.57 -10.83 2.70
CA HIS A 610 -41.51 -9.84 2.94
C HIS A 610 -40.37 -9.93 1.92
N ALA A 611 -40.02 -11.14 1.46
CA ALA A 611 -38.98 -11.35 0.46
C ALA A 611 -39.30 -10.64 -0.85
N ILE A 612 -40.55 -10.72 -1.32
CA ILE A 612 -40.98 -10.14 -2.61
C ILE A 612 -40.90 -8.60 -2.59
N MET A 613 -41.16 -7.98 -1.43
CA MET A 613 -41.20 -6.52 -1.27
C MET A 613 -39.83 -5.84 -1.38
N GLN A 614 -38.73 -6.58 -1.22
CA GLN A 614 -37.38 -5.99 -1.20
C GLN A 614 -36.87 -5.62 -2.61
N ASP A 615 -37.15 -6.44 -3.62
CA ASP A 615 -36.77 -6.19 -5.04
C ASP A 615 -37.84 -6.79 -5.98
N MET A 616 -38.95 -6.06 -6.11
CA MET A 616 -40.18 -6.53 -6.77
C MET A 616 -39.98 -6.84 -8.25
N ASP A 617 -39.23 -6.02 -8.99
CA ASP A 617 -39.06 -6.18 -10.44
C ASP A 617 -38.29 -7.47 -10.77
N LYS A 618 -37.22 -7.76 -10.04
CA LYS A 618 -36.47 -9.01 -10.21
C LYS A 618 -37.25 -10.23 -9.76
N ALA A 619 -37.98 -10.11 -8.65
CA ALA A 619 -38.87 -11.18 -8.20
C ALA A 619 -39.90 -11.52 -9.28
N ILE A 620 -40.57 -10.51 -9.86
CA ILE A 620 -41.56 -10.71 -10.93
C ILE A 620 -40.94 -11.44 -12.13
N ASP A 621 -39.76 -11.04 -12.61
CA ASP A 621 -39.10 -11.71 -13.74
C ASP A 621 -38.78 -13.18 -13.42
N ALA A 622 -38.16 -13.44 -12.27
CA ALA A 622 -37.81 -14.80 -11.85
C ALA A 622 -39.04 -15.70 -11.71
N LEU A 623 -40.11 -15.21 -11.07
CA LEU A 623 -41.35 -15.95 -10.87
C LEU A 623 -42.09 -16.20 -12.17
N THR A 624 -42.11 -15.22 -13.07
CA THR A 624 -42.70 -15.38 -14.41
C THR A 624 -41.98 -16.49 -15.19
N ARG A 625 -40.66 -16.59 -15.07
CA ARG A 625 -39.88 -17.66 -15.70
C ARG A 625 -40.20 -19.05 -15.14
N PHE A 626 -40.44 -19.17 -13.84
CA PHE A 626 -40.92 -20.42 -13.23
C PHE A 626 -42.35 -20.75 -13.67
N SER A 627 -43.26 -19.78 -13.62
CA SER A 627 -44.67 -19.92 -14.01
C SER A 627 -44.82 -20.35 -15.48
N HIS A 628 -44.03 -19.78 -16.40
CA HIS A 628 -43.99 -20.20 -17.82
C HIS A 628 -43.58 -21.67 -18.03
N LYS A 629 -42.98 -22.32 -17.04
CA LYS A 629 -42.65 -23.76 -17.05
C LYS A 629 -43.70 -24.64 -16.37
N GLY A 630 -44.83 -24.07 -15.95
CA GLY A 630 -45.92 -24.79 -15.31
C GLY A 630 -45.65 -25.14 -13.84
N ILE A 631 -44.79 -24.36 -13.18
CA ILE A 631 -44.51 -24.45 -11.75
C ILE A 631 -45.42 -23.46 -11.03
N ARG A 632 -46.11 -23.90 -9.98
CA ARG A 632 -46.98 -23.03 -9.19
C ARG A 632 -46.16 -22.16 -8.24
N ILE A 633 -46.67 -20.97 -7.95
CA ILE A 633 -46.06 -20.04 -7.01
C ILE A 633 -47.04 -19.77 -5.87
N ALA A 634 -46.55 -19.91 -4.64
CA ALA A 634 -47.27 -19.64 -3.41
C ALA A 634 -46.61 -18.48 -2.66
N ILE A 635 -47.43 -17.57 -2.12
CA ILE A 635 -46.96 -16.56 -1.16
C ILE A 635 -47.14 -17.12 0.25
N ASP A 636 -46.05 -17.12 1.01
CA ASP A 636 -46.00 -17.57 2.39
C ASP A 636 -46.02 -16.41 3.40
N ASP A 637 -46.36 -16.72 4.66
CA ASP A 637 -46.46 -15.76 5.79
C ASP A 637 -47.36 -14.54 5.51
N PHE A 638 -48.42 -14.71 4.70
CA PHE A 638 -49.22 -13.59 4.20
C PHE A 638 -50.01 -12.90 5.32
N GLY A 639 -49.93 -11.57 5.36
CA GLY A 639 -50.65 -10.69 6.29
C GLY A 639 -49.80 -10.16 7.44
N THR A 640 -48.55 -10.63 7.59
CA THR A 640 -47.62 -10.18 8.63
C THR A 640 -46.92 -8.86 8.28
N GLY A 641 -47.02 -8.39 7.03
CA GLY A 641 -46.39 -7.18 6.51
C GLY A 641 -47.35 -6.04 6.14
N TYR A 642 -46.81 -4.94 5.57
CA TYR A 642 -47.59 -3.83 5.00
C TYR A 642 -47.99 -4.15 3.55
N SER A 643 -49.00 -4.99 3.35
CA SER A 643 -49.43 -5.40 2.01
C SER A 643 -50.08 -4.24 1.24
N SER A 644 -49.49 -3.81 0.12
CA SER A 644 -50.18 -3.03 -0.91
C SER A 644 -50.93 -3.96 -1.86
N LEU A 645 -52.24 -4.17 -1.66
CA LEU A 645 -53.08 -5.06 -2.47
C LEU A 645 -52.90 -4.94 -4.01
N GLY A 646 -52.44 -3.79 -4.49
CA GLY A 646 -52.20 -3.54 -5.91
C GLY A 646 -51.15 -4.44 -6.58
N TYR A 647 -50.07 -4.86 -5.89
CA TYR A 647 -49.01 -5.66 -6.56
C TYR A 647 -49.38 -7.14 -6.70
N LEU A 648 -50.25 -7.67 -5.82
CA LEU A 648 -50.68 -9.08 -5.89
C LEU A 648 -51.35 -9.40 -7.24
N GLN A 649 -52.01 -8.43 -7.86
CA GLN A 649 -52.62 -8.58 -9.18
C GLN A 649 -51.60 -8.74 -10.32
N HIS A 650 -50.35 -8.35 -10.09
CA HIS A 650 -49.28 -8.37 -11.08
C HIS A 650 -48.33 -9.56 -10.92
N LEU A 651 -48.43 -10.30 -9.82
CA LEU A 651 -47.59 -11.47 -9.57
C LEU A 651 -48.22 -12.73 -10.20
N PRO A 652 -47.41 -13.63 -10.81
CA PRO A 652 -47.89 -14.89 -11.35
C PRO A 652 -48.10 -15.93 -10.24
N ILE A 653 -48.91 -15.60 -9.24
CA ILE A 653 -49.18 -16.41 -8.05
C ILE A 653 -50.41 -17.28 -8.23
N ASN A 654 -50.40 -18.44 -7.58
CA ASN A 654 -51.47 -19.43 -7.63
C ASN A 654 -52.10 -19.66 -6.26
N THR A 655 -51.30 -19.53 -5.21
CA THR A 655 -51.65 -19.94 -3.85
C THR A 655 -51.23 -18.87 -2.85
N LEU A 656 -52.05 -18.68 -1.82
CA LEU A 656 -51.77 -17.78 -0.71
C LEU A 656 -51.89 -18.56 0.60
N LYS A 657 -50.82 -18.54 1.40
CA LYS A 657 -50.74 -19.23 2.69
C LYS A 657 -50.98 -18.21 3.81
N ILE A 658 -52.02 -18.44 4.61
CA ILE A 658 -52.33 -17.60 5.77
C ILE A 658 -51.38 -17.96 6.90
N ASP A 659 -50.63 -16.95 7.37
CA ASP A 659 -49.69 -17.10 8.47
C ASP A 659 -50.35 -17.65 9.74
N ARG A 660 -49.60 -18.52 10.43
CA ARG A 660 -50.02 -19.18 11.67
C ARG A 660 -50.50 -18.21 12.74
N SER A 661 -49.92 -17.01 12.87
CA SER A 661 -50.31 -16.05 13.90
C SER A 661 -51.79 -15.64 13.81
N PHE A 662 -52.32 -15.52 12.58
CA PHE A 662 -53.74 -15.26 12.37
C PHE A 662 -54.59 -16.49 12.69
N VAL A 663 -54.18 -17.68 12.27
CA VAL A 663 -54.94 -18.92 12.55
C VAL A 663 -55.00 -19.21 14.06
N GLN A 664 -53.93 -18.89 14.80
CA GLN A 664 -53.91 -19.00 16.27
C GLN A 664 -54.80 -17.97 16.97
N SER A 665 -55.11 -16.84 16.32
CA SER A 665 -55.99 -15.82 16.88
C SER A 665 -57.48 -16.20 16.85
N ILE A 666 -57.86 -17.25 16.09
CA ILE A 666 -59.23 -17.78 16.02
C ILE A 666 -59.66 -18.29 17.41
N LYS A 667 -60.29 -17.39 18.19
CA LYS A 667 -60.99 -17.67 19.44
C LYS A 667 -62.48 -17.39 19.25
N THR A 668 -63.30 -17.94 20.13
CA THR A 668 -64.77 -17.88 20.06
C THR A 668 -65.31 -16.46 19.80
N SER A 669 -65.74 -16.27 18.53
CA SER A 669 -66.83 -15.43 18.02
C SER A 669 -66.72 -13.91 17.81
N GLU A 670 -65.66 -13.17 18.16
CA GLU A 670 -65.71 -11.68 17.97
C GLU A 670 -64.52 -10.98 17.27
N ASP A 671 -63.39 -11.62 16.94
CA ASP A 671 -62.20 -10.90 16.38
C ASP A 671 -61.52 -11.56 15.15
N ASN A 672 -62.26 -12.22 14.25
CA ASN A 672 -61.65 -12.93 13.09
C ASN A 672 -61.66 -12.12 11.76
N SER A 673 -61.89 -10.81 11.82
CA SER A 673 -62.13 -9.96 10.64
C SER A 673 -61.02 -9.98 9.57
N ILE A 674 -59.75 -10.19 9.98
CA ILE A 674 -58.61 -10.21 9.07
C ILE A 674 -58.59 -11.49 8.22
N ILE A 675 -58.87 -12.65 8.83
CA ILE A 675 -58.87 -13.94 8.12
C ILE A 675 -59.98 -13.96 7.08
N ASP A 676 -61.18 -13.50 7.45
CA ASP A 676 -62.31 -13.39 6.52
C ASP A 676 -62.01 -12.43 5.36
N ALA A 677 -61.30 -11.33 5.62
CA ALA A 677 -60.85 -10.40 4.58
C ALA A 677 -59.83 -11.05 3.63
N ILE A 678 -58.83 -11.77 4.15
CA ILE A 678 -57.83 -12.49 3.35
C ILE A 678 -58.52 -13.55 2.48
N ILE A 679 -59.46 -14.32 3.05
CA ILE A 679 -60.20 -15.35 2.31
C ILE A 679 -61.05 -14.74 1.19
N THR A 680 -61.75 -13.64 1.49
CA THR A 680 -62.58 -12.94 0.50
C THR A 680 -61.72 -12.36 -0.63
N MET A 681 -60.56 -11.80 -0.30
CA MET A 681 -59.60 -11.29 -1.28
C MET A 681 -59.04 -12.40 -2.17
N ALA A 682 -58.59 -13.52 -1.58
CA ALA A 682 -58.06 -14.65 -2.34
C ALA A 682 -59.09 -15.21 -3.32
N LYS A 683 -60.36 -15.34 -2.89
CA LYS A 683 -61.48 -15.71 -3.76
C LYS A 683 -61.69 -14.71 -4.90
N GLY A 684 -61.63 -13.41 -4.60
CA GLY A 684 -61.77 -12.35 -5.61
C GLY A 684 -60.65 -12.34 -6.66
N LEU A 685 -59.45 -12.78 -6.30
CA LEU A 685 -58.30 -12.90 -7.20
C LEU A 685 -58.18 -14.29 -7.87
N GLY A 686 -59.05 -15.24 -7.52
CA GLY A 686 -59.00 -16.60 -8.04
C GLY A 686 -57.81 -17.43 -7.54
N LEU A 687 -57.29 -17.11 -6.34
CA LEU A 687 -56.14 -17.79 -5.73
C LEU A 687 -56.60 -18.95 -4.84
N ASN A 688 -55.81 -20.02 -4.81
CA ASN A 688 -55.95 -21.08 -3.81
C ASN A 688 -55.52 -20.57 -2.44
N LEU A 689 -56.10 -21.09 -1.38
CA LEU A 689 -55.84 -20.64 -0.03
C LEU A 689 -55.55 -21.82 0.90
N ILE A 690 -54.42 -21.71 1.61
CA ILE A 690 -53.94 -22.68 2.59
C ILE A 690 -53.85 -21.98 3.94
N ALA A 691 -54.47 -22.54 4.98
CA ALA A 691 -54.32 -22.05 6.35
C ALA A 691 -53.22 -22.83 7.10
N GLU A 692 -52.25 -22.11 7.66
CA GLU A 692 -51.13 -22.73 8.37
C GLU A 692 -51.31 -22.76 9.89
N GLY A 693 -50.66 -23.73 10.54
CA GLY A 693 -50.63 -23.80 12.00
C GLY A 693 -51.98 -24.13 12.63
N VAL A 694 -52.81 -24.92 11.94
CA VAL A 694 -54.05 -25.44 12.51
C VAL A 694 -53.75 -26.49 13.60
N GLU A 695 -54.28 -26.26 14.79
CA GLU A 695 -53.98 -27.06 15.99
C GLU A 695 -55.25 -27.66 16.63
N ASN A 696 -56.45 -27.17 16.32
CA ASN A 696 -57.70 -27.67 16.92
C ASN A 696 -58.91 -27.69 15.96
N GLN A 697 -59.95 -28.43 16.36
CA GLN A 697 -61.18 -28.61 15.58
C GLN A 697 -61.94 -27.29 15.35
N THR A 698 -61.95 -26.38 16.34
CA THR A 698 -62.66 -25.09 16.23
C THR A 698 -62.11 -24.24 15.08
N GLN A 699 -60.78 -24.25 14.89
CA GLN A 699 -60.12 -23.59 13.76
C GLN A 699 -60.57 -24.19 12.42
N ILE A 700 -60.63 -25.52 12.31
CA ILE A 700 -61.11 -26.21 11.11
C ILE A 700 -62.54 -25.83 10.77
N GLU A 701 -63.45 -25.84 11.75
CA GLU A 701 -64.85 -25.46 11.53
C GLU A 701 -65.00 -24.02 11.06
N HIS A 702 -64.20 -23.10 11.61
CA HIS A 702 -64.21 -21.70 11.18
C HIS A 702 -63.66 -21.53 9.77
N LEU A 703 -62.50 -22.12 9.46
CA LEU A 703 -61.89 -22.09 8.14
C LEU A 703 -62.78 -22.72 7.07
N SER A 704 -63.44 -23.84 7.39
CA SER A 704 -64.43 -24.49 6.51
C SER A 704 -65.61 -23.55 6.21
N LYS A 705 -66.20 -22.92 7.24
CA LYS A 705 -67.32 -21.97 7.06
C LYS A 705 -66.93 -20.73 6.26
N ALA A 706 -65.73 -20.21 6.46
CA ALA A 706 -65.20 -19.08 5.69
C ALA A 706 -64.87 -19.48 4.24
N GLY A 707 -64.75 -20.78 3.95
CA GLY A 707 -64.48 -21.36 2.64
C GLY A 707 -63.00 -21.36 2.27
N CYS A 708 -62.14 -21.61 3.25
CA CYS A 708 -60.75 -22.03 3.06
C CYS A 708 -60.72 -23.45 2.47
N GLY A 709 -59.89 -23.68 1.45
CA GLY A 709 -59.84 -24.98 0.75
C GLY A 709 -58.91 -25.99 1.41
N LEU A 710 -57.72 -25.54 1.80
CA LEU A 710 -56.65 -26.40 2.30
C LEU A 710 -56.19 -25.95 3.69
N ALA A 711 -55.74 -26.89 4.51
CA ALA A 711 -55.16 -26.61 5.82
C ALA A 711 -53.91 -27.47 6.08
N GLN A 712 -52.98 -26.89 6.83
CA GLN A 712 -51.77 -27.54 7.31
C GLN A 712 -51.56 -27.20 8.78
N GLY A 713 -51.15 -28.18 9.58
CA GLY A 713 -50.86 -27.93 10.99
C GLY A 713 -50.83 -29.19 11.84
N PHE A 714 -50.47 -29.01 13.10
CA PHE A 714 -50.24 -30.08 14.07
C PHE A 714 -51.52 -30.81 14.49
N PHE A 715 -52.69 -30.24 14.19
CA PHE A 715 -53.95 -30.96 14.31
C PHE A 715 -53.97 -32.24 13.47
N PHE A 716 -53.37 -32.21 12.28
CA PHE A 716 -53.36 -33.35 11.37
C PHE A 716 -52.10 -34.19 11.50
N SER A 717 -50.93 -33.55 11.32
CA SER A 717 -49.65 -34.23 11.40
C SER A 717 -48.51 -33.23 11.60
N HIS A 718 -47.49 -33.68 12.32
CA HIS A 718 -46.21 -32.99 12.35
C HIS A 718 -45.44 -33.26 11.05
N PRO A 719 -44.39 -32.49 10.74
CA PRO A 719 -43.46 -32.86 9.68
C PRO A 719 -42.88 -34.25 9.95
N VAL A 720 -43.02 -35.17 9.01
CA VAL A 720 -42.58 -36.58 9.15
C VAL A 720 -41.56 -36.96 8.09
N PRO A 721 -40.69 -37.96 8.34
CA PRO A 721 -39.87 -38.56 7.30
C PRO A 721 -40.71 -39.16 6.16
N GLU A 722 -40.08 -39.33 5.01
CA GLU A 722 -40.73 -39.91 3.81
C GLU A 722 -41.45 -41.24 4.06
N ASN A 723 -40.82 -42.17 4.78
CA ASN A 723 -41.38 -43.50 4.99
C ASN A 723 -42.70 -43.43 5.77
N GLU A 724 -42.75 -42.61 6.81
CA GLU A 724 -43.94 -42.39 7.63
C GLU A 724 -45.05 -41.67 6.84
N LEU A 725 -44.70 -40.71 5.98
CA LEU A 725 -45.66 -40.06 5.08
C LEU A 725 -46.33 -41.08 4.14
N LEU A 726 -45.55 -41.99 3.55
CA LEU A 726 -46.07 -43.00 2.62
C LEU A 726 -46.98 -44.03 3.31
N GLU A 727 -46.65 -44.42 4.54
CA GLU A 727 -47.54 -45.26 5.38
C GLU A 727 -48.84 -44.51 5.70
N PHE A 728 -48.73 -43.26 6.12
CA PHE A 728 -49.87 -42.41 6.44
C PHE A 728 -50.83 -42.24 5.25
N ILE A 729 -50.31 -42.08 4.03
CA ILE A 729 -51.13 -42.00 2.80
C ILE A 729 -51.81 -43.35 2.49
N LYS A 730 -51.13 -44.48 2.73
CA LYS A 730 -51.68 -45.82 2.50
C LYS A 730 -52.82 -46.14 3.46
N ASP A 731 -52.69 -45.76 4.73
CA ASP A 731 -53.72 -45.98 5.74
C ASP A 731 -55.00 -45.18 5.43
N LEU A 732 -54.88 -43.91 5.05
CA LEU A 732 -56.02 -43.09 4.65
C LEU A 732 -56.76 -43.66 3.42
N ARG A 733 -56.03 -44.19 2.43
CA ARG A 733 -56.63 -44.87 1.27
C ARG A 733 -57.37 -46.16 1.63
N ASN A 734 -56.97 -46.85 2.71
CA ASN A 734 -57.63 -48.07 3.17
C ASN A 734 -58.91 -47.77 3.96
N VAL A 735 -58.97 -46.64 4.67
CA VAL A 735 -60.19 -46.19 5.38
C VAL A 735 -61.29 -45.78 4.40
N ASP A 736 -60.97 -45.00 3.35
CA ASP A 736 -61.92 -44.58 2.31
C ASP A 736 -62.52 -45.76 1.51
N ASN A 737 -61.80 -46.88 1.39
CA ASN A 737 -62.30 -48.06 0.68
C ASN A 737 -63.24 -48.94 1.52
N ASN A 738 -63.22 -48.82 2.86
CA ASN A 738 -64.09 -49.59 3.75
C ASN A 738 -65.43 -48.89 4.06
N GLU A 739 -65.61 -47.62 3.69
CA GLU A 739 -66.85 -46.85 3.92
C GLU A 739 -67.80 -46.75 2.71
N LYS A 740 -67.57 -47.49 1.61
CA LYS A 740 -68.59 -47.65 0.56
C LYS A 740 -69.59 -48.73 0.97
N PRO A 741 -70.89 -48.43 1.19
CA PRO A 741 -71.89 -49.46 1.42
C PRO A 741 -72.13 -50.24 0.12
N GLU A 742 -72.01 -51.58 0.19
CA GLU A 742 -72.63 -52.47 -0.77
C GLU A 742 -74.14 -52.16 -0.81
N SER A 743 -74.59 -51.51 -1.88
CA SER A 743 -76.00 -51.44 -2.23
C SER A 743 -76.22 -52.24 -3.51
N SER A 744 -77.01 -53.28 -3.34
CA SER A 744 -77.54 -54.23 -4.30
C SER A 744 -78.15 -53.58 -5.54
N ILE A 745 -77.73 -54.05 -6.72
CA ILE A 745 -78.57 -54.08 -7.92
C ILE A 745 -78.59 -55.53 -8.40
N ALA A 746 -79.51 -56.31 -7.82
CA ALA A 746 -80.10 -57.44 -8.53
C ALA A 746 -81.22 -56.86 -9.39
N GLY A 747 -80.99 -56.80 -10.70
CA GLY A 747 -81.98 -56.46 -11.71
C GLY A 747 -82.25 -57.69 -12.56
N ASP A 748 -83.42 -58.28 -12.35
CA ASP A 748 -84.01 -59.35 -13.15
C ASP A 748 -84.01 -59.03 -14.65
N SER A 749 -83.61 -60.02 -15.45
CA SER A 749 -84.00 -60.12 -16.86
C SER A 749 -84.29 -61.58 -17.18
N ASP A 750 -85.57 -61.98 -17.13
CA ASP A 750 -86.10 -63.00 -18.06
C ASP A 750 -87.64 -62.98 -18.16
N SER A 751 -88.10 -62.36 -19.24
CA SER A 751 -89.09 -62.82 -20.23
C SER A 751 -90.26 -63.74 -19.80
N PRO A 752 -91.54 -63.39 -20.07
CA PRO A 752 -92.65 -64.32 -19.94
C PRO A 752 -92.79 -65.18 -21.21
N SER A 753 -92.99 -66.48 -21.02
CA SER A 753 -93.57 -67.38 -22.01
C SER A 753 -94.99 -67.77 -21.54
N ILE A 754 -95.97 -67.44 -22.39
CA ILE A 754 -97.40 -67.77 -22.38
C ILE A 754 -98.28 -66.92 -21.46
#